data_AF-A0AAD7A1W1-F1
#
_entry.id   AF-A0AAD7A1W1-F1
#
_cell.length_a   1.000
_cell.length_b   1.000
_cell.length_c   1.000
_cell.angle_alpha   90.00
_cell.angle_beta   90.00
_cell.angle_gamma   90.00
#
_symmetry.space_group_name_H-M   'P 1'
#
loop_
_entity.id
_entity.type
_entity.pdbx_description
1 polymer ?
#
loop_
_entity_poly.entity_id
_entity_poly.type
_entity_poly.pdbx_seq_one_letter_code
_entity_poly.pdbx_strand_id
1 'polypeptide(L)'
;MVSLSIIGHAVRFSSPALRFFSLFIYSLVLIPGINLIAPFSMFIALHILHNKSRRRHPVFWSTVSHPLHSIRSFILRRRRSDIESQNCSSAASSLAETHTGFLLIGLGCLATINMMFVIDVELAVFRNKNPDSREDDEWGFGQVLALLLLVVPIRDFVSSIIEIRRKRREHDKHAEERKQHFEDALHTAIETNHIPVAKFKAMIENGADPDTPIKGHKVVTLFQLSAYLREVDLMNFLSDRVDINFDGGEYGRPIDVFIANGDRELVELLLSKATINIDLPHEINPAFKRMAEKNKHIEAARLVFHRAFKSTNLRATIVAMTKILQGLSENHCQAGLEGLARFTEIVEWREAIRPAIQEMIIGLNAINWDVRRAAIKGITRLAGIGEWSEEIRPAIPVVVKVLTNPYIKDRELHAVQQSLSCLAGIAEWRAEILKLIPGLVEDRDGFGWHIALNQLSRLSQISQLQGEVRPALTKIIGILKGSSALVRGSTLTALVPLARIAEWHEDLRPAVMGMVTALADADSSVRTQALQSLSEVSQFAEWRKEIRPAIPRMIAALQDSDVALNASDSLLRLAKLAEWREDLRLVILAMIAALKNSSLNQSRHRFLTDLSALVEIADWSDEVLSAIPCIVTALKHSEWSVRLGALQVLSTIVRKSKCCAEIHPAISAIIESLEDPYPKARATALSTLSVLGKTAQWREKLWEAMPRMIAVAKDPSWDVRKVALESLSQLTDLPEWRKEIRAAIAVMIEGLEDSDSDVREASLNGILLLAKIPAWRGDIRPALRSITSTLKDPNLAVRLHAFEGLSGFVRIAEYHEDLRSAIMEMIAALADTDSDVRLASLNSLLQSAEIAEWSEEIRPAIPTIIAAFRQYSDIDGLQRLAKMVAWHGEIRSAIPEMIADLCNSQSDVRDTALKSLSVLTEIAELREAILPAIPGIIAVLNSNPRARKAALISLSRLADTAHWREIRPAIPASIAALRDPSLVENALECLTRLADIAKLRAEILAAIPAVISVLTDSRLTVREAALKAITRLATMADPDARLDLLVPGPGVEDWVVGCFARVLVALGWRSQPNIYKNLQYYEPEFLMIT
;
A
#
# COMPACT_ATOMS: atom_id res chain seq x y z
N MET A 1 -41.33 10.49 47.70
CA MET A 1 -41.13 10.74 46.26
C MET A 1 -39.76 11.34 46.04
N VAL A 2 -38.78 10.52 45.67
CA VAL A 2 -37.41 10.95 45.39
C VAL A 2 -37.21 10.84 43.87
N SER A 3 -36.47 11.76 43.24
CA SER A 3 -36.06 11.69 41.83
C SER A 3 -34.54 11.80 41.76
N LEU A 4 -33.92 11.01 40.89
CA LEU A 4 -32.46 11.06 40.66
C LEU A 4 -32.20 11.90 39.40
N SER A 5 -31.33 12.90 39.52
CA SER A 5 -30.86 13.69 38.38
C SER A 5 -29.62 13.03 37.81
N ILE A 6 -29.69 12.53 36.58
CA ILE A 6 -28.54 12.05 35.82
C ILE A 6 -28.42 12.95 34.59
N ILE A 7 -27.31 13.69 34.49
CA ILE A 7 -26.99 14.58 33.37
C ILE A 7 -28.15 15.57 33.07
N GLY A 8 -28.67 16.21 34.12
CA GLY A 8 -29.66 17.28 34.00
C GLY A 8 -31.12 16.84 33.78
N HIS A 9 -31.42 15.54 33.64
CA HIS A 9 -32.79 15.04 33.58
C HIS A 9 -33.21 14.33 34.88
N ALA A 10 -34.36 14.75 35.43
CA ALA A 10 -34.94 14.16 36.63
C ALA A 10 -35.74 12.90 36.28
N VAL A 11 -35.21 11.73 36.62
CA VAL A 11 -35.88 10.45 36.38
C VAL A 11 -36.61 10.00 37.65
N ARG A 12 -37.89 9.67 37.54
CA ARG A 12 -38.71 9.14 38.65
C ARG A 12 -38.35 7.67 38.89
N PHE A 13 -38.10 7.30 40.15
CA PHE A 13 -37.69 5.94 40.53
C PHE A 13 -38.72 4.84 40.21
N SER A 14 -39.99 5.18 39.96
CA SER A 14 -41.05 4.25 39.53
C SER A 14 -41.03 3.93 38.02
N SER A 15 -40.03 4.40 37.28
CA SER A 15 -39.89 4.17 35.84
C SER A 15 -39.72 2.67 35.51
N PRO A 16 -40.56 2.11 34.61
CA PRO A 16 -40.40 0.73 34.12
C PRO A 16 -39.03 0.47 33.50
N ALA A 17 -38.40 1.49 32.90
CA ALA A 17 -37.07 1.39 32.32
C ALA A 17 -35.97 1.19 33.37
N LEU A 18 -36.11 1.80 34.56
CA LEU A 18 -35.19 1.62 35.69
C LEU A 18 -35.36 0.25 36.34
N ARG A 19 -36.60 -0.28 36.38
CA ARG A 19 -36.88 -1.67 36.78
C ARG A 19 -36.30 -2.69 35.79
N PHE A 20 -36.45 -2.46 34.49
CA PHE A 20 -35.86 -3.31 33.46
C PHE A 20 -34.33 -3.26 33.48
N PHE A 21 -33.75 -2.07 33.66
CA PHE A 21 -32.31 -1.90 33.76
C PHE A 21 -31.74 -2.52 35.03
N SER A 22 -32.42 -2.40 36.18
CA SER A 22 -31.99 -3.09 37.40
C SER A 22 -32.10 -4.61 37.25
N LEU A 23 -33.19 -5.14 36.67
CA LEU A 23 -33.34 -6.57 36.36
C LEU A 23 -32.28 -7.07 35.36
N PHE A 24 -31.90 -6.26 34.38
CA PHE A 24 -30.83 -6.58 33.42
C PHE A 24 -29.45 -6.59 34.09
N ILE A 25 -29.18 -5.65 34.99
CA ILE A 25 -27.95 -5.66 35.81
C ILE A 25 -27.95 -6.88 36.74
N TYR A 26 -29.08 -7.18 37.38
CA TYR A 26 -29.24 -8.39 38.21
C TYR A 26 -29.02 -9.67 37.41
N SER A 27 -29.52 -9.77 36.18
CA SER A 27 -29.30 -10.95 35.33
C SER A 27 -27.84 -11.08 34.88
N LEU A 28 -27.13 -9.97 34.66
CA LEU A 28 -25.70 -9.94 34.35
C LEU A 28 -24.83 -10.40 35.55
N VAL A 29 -25.27 -10.07 36.77
CA VAL A 29 -24.64 -10.43 38.05
C VAL A 29 -24.95 -11.89 38.44
N LEU A 30 -26.06 -12.46 37.96
CA LEU A 30 -26.46 -13.85 38.21
C LEU A 30 -25.78 -14.88 37.30
N ILE A 31 -25.05 -14.48 36.25
CA ILE A 31 -24.30 -15.40 35.39
C ILE A 31 -23.03 -15.84 36.13
N PRO A 32 -22.92 -17.11 36.55
CA PRO A 32 -21.73 -17.61 37.25
C PRO A 32 -20.51 -17.45 36.34
N GLY A 33 -19.52 -16.68 36.80
CA GLY A 33 -18.29 -16.38 36.05
C GLY A 33 -18.15 -14.92 35.62
N ILE A 34 -19.23 -14.23 35.23
CA ILE A 34 -19.16 -12.81 34.84
C ILE A 34 -19.06 -11.90 36.06
N ASN A 35 -19.75 -12.25 37.14
CA ASN A 35 -19.74 -11.49 38.40
C ASN A 35 -18.39 -11.51 39.14
N LEU A 36 -17.50 -12.44 38.77
CA LEU A 36 -16.12 -12.49 39.26
C LEU A 36 -15.18 -11.58 38.47
N ILE A 37 -15.52 -11.18 37.24
CA ILE A 37 -14.60 -10.42 36.37
C ILE A 37 -14.30 -9.04 36.94
N ALA A 38 -15.29 -8.31 37.46
CA ALA A 38 -15.10 -6.96 37.98
C ALA A 38 -14.27 -6.91 39.29
N PRO A 39 -14.56 -7.75 40.32
CA PRO A 39 -13.69 -7.84 41.50
C PRO A 39 -12.28 -8.33 41.16
N PHE A 40 -12.16 -9.28 40.23
CA PHE A 40 -10.87 -9.87 39.85
C PHE A 40 -10.00 -8.88 39.05
N SER A 41 -10.62 -8.11 38.15
CA SER A 41 -9.92 -7.03 37.41
C SER A 41 -9.52 -5.87 38.33
N MET A 42 -10.36 -5.49 39.29
CA MET A 42 -10.02 -4.48 40.30
C MET A 42 -8.87 -4.94 41.21
N PHE A 43 -8.87 -6.21 41.65
CA PHE A 43 -7.80 -6.78 42.45
C PHE A 43 -6.47 -6.87 41.68
N ILE A 44 -6.51 -7.30 40.41
CA ILE A 44 -5.33 -7.32 39.53
C ILE A 44 -4.82 -5.89 39.29
N ALA A 45 -5.69 -4.92 39.06
CA ALA A 45 -5.30 -3.53 38.84
C ALA A 45 -4.63 -2.91 40.08
N LEU A 46 -5.18 -3.14 41.27
CA LEU A 46 -4.59 -2.70 42.54
C LEU A 46 -3.25 -3.40 42.82
N HIS A 47 -3.14 -4.68 42.50
CA HIS A 47 -1.90 -5.44 42.67
C HIS A 47 -0.81 -4.98 41.69
N ILE A 48 -1.17 -4.68 40.45
CA ILE A 48 -0.28 -4.07 39.43
C ILE A 48 0.16 -2.67 39.87
N LEU A 49 -0.76 -1.82 40.36
CA LEU A 49 -0.42 -0.49 40.86
C LEU A 49 0.49 -0.56 42.09
N HIS A 50 0.22 -1.48 43.01
CA HIS A 50 1.03 -1.69 44.22
C HIS A 50 2.47 -2.11 43.87
N ASN A 51 2.65 -3.03 42.92
CA ASN A 51 3.98 -3.45 42.48
C ASN A 51 4.70 -2.40 41.62
N LYS A 52 3.96 -1.64 40.78
CA LYS A 52 4.52 -0.54 39.99
C LYS A 52 5.02 0.61 40.85
N SER A 53 4.35 0.89 41.97
CA SER A 53 4.73 1.90 42.97
C SER A 53 6.07 1.58 43.67
N ARG A 54 6.45 0.29 43.79
CA ARG A 54 7.67 -0.13 44.51
C ARG A 54 8.87 -0.52 43.63
N ARG A 55 8.84 -0.25 42.32
CA ARG A 55 9.95 -0.51 41.36
C ARG A 55 10.60 -1.91 41.50
N ARG A 56 9.82 -2.97 41.76
CA ARG A 56 10.33 -4.36 41.72
C ARG A 56 10.10 -4.96 40.33
N HIS A 57 11.22 -5.10 39.62
CA HIS A 57 11.43 -5.58 38.23
C HIS A 57 11.10 -7.09 38.03
N PRO A 58 11.56 -7.71 36.92
CA PRO A 58 10.89 -8.13 35.69
C PRO A 58 10.16 -9.49 35.78
N VAL A 59 10.20 -10.15 36.95
CA VAL A 59 9.74 -11.54 37.16
C VAL A 59 8.22 -11.68 37.02
N PHE A 60 7.48 -10.62 37.30
CA PHE A 60 6.02 -10.61 37.15
C PHE A 60 5.58 -10.76 35.68
N TRP A 61 6.26 -10.09 34.75
CA TRP A 61 5.90 -10.15 33.33
C TRP A 61 6.28 -11.48 32.67
N SER A 62 7.31 -12.18 33.15
CA SER A 62 7.62 -13.54 32.69
C SER A 62 6.60 -14.59 33.16
N THR A 63 5.98 -14.38 34.33
CA THR A 63 5.02 -15.34 34.89
C THR A 63 3.59 -15.11 34.36
N VAL A 64 3.23 -13.87 34.02
CA VAL A 64 1.90 -13.53 33.45
C VAL A 64 1.85 -13.73 31.92
N SER A 65 2.99 -13.68 31.23
CA SER A 65 3.05 -13.93 29.77
C SER A 65 2.79 -15.39 29.40
N HIS A 66 3.16 -16.35 30.27
CA HIS A 66 2.95 -17.78 30.04
C HIS A 66 1.46 -18.19 29.92
N PRO A 67 0.55 -17.80 30.83
CA PRO A 67 -0.88 -18.11 30.68
C PRO A 67 -1.55 -17.38 29.51
N LEU A 68 -1.15 -16.13 29.20
CA LEU A 68 -1.67 -15.39 28.05
C LEU A 68 -1.25 -16.02 26.72
N HIS A 69 -0.06 -16.62 26.67
CA HIS A 69 0.39 -17.40 25.52
C HIS A 69 -0.35 -18.76 25.41
N SER A 70 -0.74 -19.37 26.53
CA SER A 70 -1.60 -20.56 26.56
C SER A 70 -3.03 -20.29 26.07
N ILE A 71 -3.63 -19.15 26.39
CA ILE A 71 -4.97 -18.78 25.88
C ILE A 71 -4.92 -18.50 24.37
N ARG A 72 -3.85 -17.86 23.88
CA ARG A 72 -3.60 -17.68 22.44
C ARG A 72 -3.40 -19.02 21.71
N SER A 73 -2.88 -20.04 22.39
CA SER A 73 -2.70 -21.40 21.85
C SER A 73 -3.97 -22.26 21.89
N PHE A 74 -4.96 -21.91 22.73
CA PHE A 74 -6.23 -22.65 22.86
C PHE A 74 -7.19 -22.39 21.69
N ILE A 75 -7.09 -21.22 21.03
CA ILE A 75 -7.93 -20.87 19.87
C ILE A 75 -7.45 -21.54 18.56
N LEU A 76 -6.27 -22.18 18.53
CA LEU A 76 -5.66 -22.62 17.27
C LEU A 76 -5.35 -24.13 17.09
N ARG A 77 -5.74 -25.05 17.98
CA ARG A 77 -5.47 -26.49 17.71
C ARG A 77 -6.50 -27.48 18.28
N ARG A 78 -7.43 -27.90 17.42
CA ARG A 78 -8.20 -29.16 17.54
C ARG A 78 -7.53 -30.23 16.65
N ARG A 79 -6.60 -31.03 17.20
CA ARG A 79 -6.34 -32.45 16.82
C ARG A 79 -5.15 -33.06 17.62
N ARG A 80 -5.50 -34.07 18.45
CA ARG A 80 -4.78 -35.27 18.97
C ARG A 80 -3.32 -35.15 19.46
N SER A 81 -3.04 -35.33 20.77
CA SER A 81 -2.90 -36.57 21.61
C SER A 81 -1.59 -37.32 21.33
N ASP A 82 -0.77 -37.84 22.24
CA ASP A 82 -0.62 -37.90 23.70
C ASP A 82 0.84 -38.37 23.95
N ILE A 83 1.31 -38.32 25.22
CA ILE A 83 2.32 -39.19 25.90
C ILE A 83 3.36 -38.39 26.71
N GLU A 84 3.17 -38.49 28.03
CA GLU A 84 4.09 -38.68 29.18
C GLU A 84 5.37 -37.81 29.27
N SER A 85 5.58 -36.94 30.27
CA SER A 85 5.67 -37.06 31.75
C SER A 85 7.08 -37.35 32.29
N GLN A 86 7.45 -36.51 33.27
CA GLN A 86 8.45 -36.69 34.35
C GLN A 86 9.96 -36.58 34.03
N ASN A 87 10.58 -35.47 34.43
CA ASN A 87 11.44 -35.39 35.64
C ASN A 87 12.32 -34.12 35.67
N CYS A 88 12.10 -33.26 36.68
CA CYS A 88 13.14 -32.73 37.59
C CYS A 88 12.57 -31.57 38.41
N SER A 89 12.13 -31.90 39.63
CA SER A 89 12.21 -31.05 40.81
C SER A 89 13.69 -30.70 41.08
N SER A 90 14.13 -29.73 41.89
CA SER A 90 13.60 -29.01 43.04
C SER A 90 14.61 -27.89 43.36
N ALA A 91 14.17 -26.64 43.55
CA ALA A 91 14.96 -25.59 44.24
C ALA A 91 14.19 -24.27 44.50
N ALA A 92 12.93 -24.12 44.08
CA ALA A 92 12.21 -22.84 44.14
C ALA A 92 10.98 -22.84 45.09
N SER A 93 10.92 -23.71 46.09
CA SER A 93 9.70 -23.91 46.88
C SER A 93 9.56 -23.09 48.17
N SER A 94 10.56 -22.36 48.67
CA SER A 94 10.43 -21.74 50.00
C SER A 94 9.97 -20.27 50.06
N LEU A 95 9.83 -19.57 48.93
CA LEU A 95 9.34 -18.17 48.91
C LEU A 95 7.97 -17.99 48.24
N ALA A 96 7.46 -19.04 47.56
CA ALA A 96 6.17 -19.02 46.88
C ALA A 96 4.98 -19.32 47.81
N GLU A 97 5.21 -20.00 48.94
CA GLU A 97 4.14 -20.52 49.81
C GLU A 97 3.43 -19.44 50.66
N THR A 98 4.07 -18.30 50.93
CA THR A 98 3.46 -17.22 51.71
C THR A 98 2.51 -16.35 50.88
N HIS A 99 2.79 -16.16 49.59
CA HIS A 99 1.94 -15.38 48.68
C HIS A 99 0.72 -16.16 48.18
N THR A 100 0.86 -17.47 47.94
CA THR A 100 -0.28 -18.34 47.60
C THR A 100 -1.23 -18.52 48.78
N GLY A 101 -0.72 -18.54 50.02
CA GLY A 101 -1.53 -18.60 51.24
C GLY A 101 -2.47 -17.40 51.40
N PHE A 102 -1.95 -16.17 51.23
CA PHE A 102 -2.79 -14.95 51.28
C PHE A 102 -3.83 -14.90 50.16
N LEU A 103 -3.48 -15.39 48.97
CA LEU A 103 -4.39 -15.44 47.81
C LEU A 103 -5.54 -16.43 48.06
N LEU A 104 -5.25 -17.59 48.64
CA LEU A 104 -6.25 -18.62 48.97
C LEU A 104 -7.18 -18.17 50.10
N ILE A 105 -6.66 -17.48 51.11
CA ILE A 105 -7.48 -16.89 52.18
C ILE A 105 -8.40 -15.80 51.61
N GLY A 106 -7.87 -14.93 50.73
CA GLY A 106 -8.65 -13.90 50.05
C GLY A 106 -9.77 -14.49 49.16
N LEU A 107 -9.46 -15.55 48.39
CA LEU A 107 -10.44 -16.29 47.59
C LEU A 107 -11.49 -16.99 48.45
N GLY A 108 -11.10 -17.55 49.59
CA GLY A 108 -12.00 -18.18 50.56
C GLY A 108 -13.01 -17.18 51.16
N CYS A 109 -12.55 -15.99 51.55
CA CYS A 109 -13.42 -14.92 52.06
C CYS A 109 -14.38 -14.40 50.98
N LEU A 110 -13.91 -14.27 49.73
CA LEU A 110 -14.76 -13.80 48.62
C LEU A 110 -15.83 -14.83 48.25
N ALA A 111 -15.48 -16.12 48.29
CA ALA A 111 -16.42 -17.21 48.05
C ALA A 111 -17.50 -17.29 49.13
N THR A 112 -17.15 -17.08 50.40
CA THR A 112 -18.13 -17.09 51.51
C THR A 112 -19.08 -15.90 51.44
N ILE A 113 -18.61 -14.70 51.11
CA ILE A 113 -19.47 -13.53 50.92
C ILE A 113 -20.43 -13.74 49.74
N ASN A 114 -19.95 -14.30 48.63
CA ASN A 114 -20.80 -14.63 47.49
C ASN A 114 -21.82 -15.74 47.80
N MET A 115 -21.44 -16.74 48.60
CA MET A 115 -22.37 -17.78 49.05
C MET A 115 -23.47 -17.19 49.95
N MET A 116 -23.12 -16.22 50.79
CA MET A 116 -24.09 -15.47 51.60
C MET A 116 -25.07 -14.68 50.71
N PHE A 117 -24.59 -14.00 49.66
CA PHE A 117 -25.45 -13.31 48.69
C PHE A 117 -26.38 -14.26 47.93
N VAL A 118 -25.91 -15.43 47.52
CA VAL A 118 -26.74 -16.43 46.82
C VAL A 118 -27.85 -16.94 47.74
N ILE A 119 -27.51 -17.28 49.00
CA ILE A 119 -28.48 -17.76 50.00
C ILE A 119 -29.54 -16.68 50.29
N ASP A 120 -29.14 -15.43 50.42
CA ASP A 120 -30.05 -14.32 50.73
C ASP A 120 -30.98 -13.98 49.55
N VAL A 121 -30.48 -14.07 48.31
CA VAL A 121 -31.28 -13.91 47.08
C VAL A 121 -32.27 -15.08 46.92
N GLU A 122 -31.84 -16.30 47.21
CA GLU A 122 -32.70 -17.48 47.13
C GLU A 122 -33.81 -17.44 48.19
N LEU A 123 -33.51 -16.96 49.41
CA LEU A 123 -34.50 -16.67 50.46
C LEU A 123 -35.47 -15.54 50.09
N ALA A 124 -34.99 -14.48 49.43
CA ALA A 124 -35.84 -13.38 48.96
C ALA A 124 -36.78 -13.81 47.83
N VAL A 125 -36.29 -14.61 46.87
CA VAL A 125 -37.11 -15.19 45.79
C VAL A 125 -38.10 -16.22 46.34
N PHE A 126 -37.72 -17.00 47.36
CA PHE A 126 -38.62 -17.97 48.00
C PHE A 126 -39.76 -17.29 48.77
N ARG A 127 -39.50 -16.15 49.42
CA ARG A 127 -40.55 -15.36 50.10
C ARG A 127 -41.53 -14.65 49.15
N ASN A 128 -41.13 -14.39 47.91
CA ASN A 128 -41.96 -13.70 46.90
C ASN A 128 -42.88 -14.62 46.07
N LYS A 129 -43.12 -15.87 46.50
CA LYS A 129 -43.98 -16.84 45.78
C LYS A 129 -45.49 -16.71 46.01
N ASN A 130 -45.98 -15.69 46.72
CA ASN A 130 -47.41 -15.37 46.83
C ASN A 130 -47.72 -14.06 46.07
N PRO A 131 -48.34 -14.11 44.87
CA PRO A 131 -48.50 -12.93 44.02
C PRO A 131 -49.75 -12.06 44.33
N ASP A 132 -50.35 -12.16 45.51
CA ASP A 132 -51.67 -11.54 45.80
C ASP A 132 -51.73 -10.61 47.03
N SER A 133 -50.65 -9.90 47.38
CA SER A 133 -50.75 -8.75 48.28
C SER A 133 -50.37 -7.45 47.57
N ARG A 134 -51.34 -6.53 47.52
CA ARG A 134 -51.34 -5.28 46.76
C ARG A 134 -50.75 -4.10 47.54
N GLU A 135 -49.82 -4.35 48.46
CA GLU A 135 -49.10 -3.33 49.21
C GLU A 135 -47.64 -3.77 49.26
N ASP A 136 -46.75 -3.03 48.59
CA ASP A 136 -45.31 -2.93 48.87
C ASP A 136 -44.67 -1.94 47.88
N ASP A 137 -44.92 -0.64 48.10
CA ASP A 137 -44.19 0.48 47.48
C ASP A 137 -42.92 0.85 48.27
N GLU A 138 -42.51 0.04 49.26
CA GLU A 138 -41.36 0.31 50.09
C GLU A 138 -40.12 -0.47 49.61
N TRP A 139 -39.06 0.29 49.32
CA TRP A 139 -37.75 -0.26 49.01
C TRP A 139 -37.23 -1.03 50.22
N GLY A 140 -36.93 -2.32 50.03
CA GLY A 140 -36.32 -3.13 51.07
C GLY A 140 -34.93 -2.61 51.47
N PHE A 141 -34.56 -2.81 52.73
CA PHE A 141 -33.26 -2.41 53.31
C PHE A 141 -32.05 -2.81 52.43
N GLY A 142 -32.12 -3.97 51.75
CA GLY A 142 -31.08 -4.43 50.82
C GLY A 142 -30.93 -3.58 49.54
N GLN A 143 -32.02 -3.03 49.00
CA GLN A 143 -31.98 -2.16 47.81
C GLN A 143 -31.43 -0.76 48.14
N VAL A 144 -31.74 -0.26 49.34
CA VAL A 144 -31.21 1.02 49.85
C VAL A 144 -29.71 0.89 50.19
N LEU A 145 -29.30 -0.23 50.78
CA LEU A 145 -27.90 -0.51 51.12
C LEU A 145 -27.02 -0.69 49.87
N ALA A 146 -27.55 -1.32 48.81
CA ALA A 146 -26.85 -1.47 47.53
C ALA A 146 -26.61 -0.11 46.83
N LEU A 147 -27.57 0.83 46.94
CA LEU A 147 -27.41 2.18 46.38
C LEU A 147 -26.42 3.03 47.21
N LEU A 148 -26.42 2.87 48.53
CA LEU A 148 -25.47 3.53 49.44
C LEU A 148 -24.03 3.03 49.28
N LEU A 149 -23.85 1.71 49.10
CA LEU A 149 -22.55 1.08 48.84
C LEU A 149 -21.95 1.44 47.47
N LEU A 150 -22.77 1.87 46.50
CA LEU A 150 -22.30 2.36 45.21
C LEU A 150 -21.86 3.83 45.27
N VAL A 151 -22.61 4.69 45.96
CA VAL A 151 -22.46 6.15 45.86
C VAL A 151 -21.36 6.71 46.76
N VAL A 152 -21.15 6.14 47.95
CA VAL A 152 -20.19 6.68 48.94
C VAL A 152 -18.73 6.43 48.54
N PRO A 153 -18.31 5.21 48.11
CA PRO A 153 -16.91 4.97 47.74
C PRO A 153 -16.48 5.73 46.48
N ILE A 154 -17.41 5.96 45.53
CA ILE A 154 -17.11 6.66 44.27
C ILE A 154 -16.84 8.15 44.52
N ARG A 155 -17.61 8.79 45.40
CA ARG A 155 -17.40 10.21 45.74
C ARG A 155 -16.05 10.44 46.41
N ASP A 156 -15.70 9.60 47.38
CA ASP A 156 -14.46 9.76 48.14
C ASP A 156 -13.23 9.34 47.31
N PHE A 157 -13.41 8.39 46.38
CA PHE A 157 -12.42 8.04 45.35
C PHE A 157 -12.18 9.18 44.34
N VAL A 158 -13.23 9.86 43.86
CA VAL A 158 -13.08 11.01 42.95
C VAL A 158 -12.39 12.18 43.65
N SER A 159 -12.73 12.44 44.91
CA SER A 159 -12.16 13.53 45.71
C SER A 159 -10.66 13.33 45.97
N SER A 160 -10.26 12.10 46.36
CA SER A 160 -8.86 11.73 46.55
C SER A 160 -8.04 11.75 45.24
N ILE A 161 -8.65 11.37 44.11
CA ILE A 161 -8.01 11.49 42.79
C ILE A 161 -7.79 12.96 42.41
N ILE A 162 -8.74 13.86 42.69
CA ILE A 162 -8.60 15.29 42.38
C ILE A 162 -7.47 15.91 43.21
N GLU A 163 -7.36 15.56 44.48
CA GLU A 163 -6.34 16.11 45.38
C GLU A 163 -4.92 15.58 45.06
N ILE A 164 -4.81 14.29 44.73
CA ILE A 164 -3.56 13.68 44.23
C ILE A 164 -3.17 14.32 42.89
N ARG A 165 -4.13 14.60 42.00
CA ARG A 165 -3.87 15.27 40.72
C ARG A 165 -3.44 16.74 40.91
N ARG A 166 -3.94 17.46 41.92
CA ARG A 166 -3.52 18.85 42.19
C ARG A 166 -2.07 18.92 42.67
N LYS A 167 -1.70 18.11 43.68
CA LYS A 167 -0.32 18.06 44.19
C LYS A 167 0.68 17.59 43.13
N ARG A 168 0.25 16.68 42.24
CA ARG A 168 1.08 16.24 41.11
C ARG A 168 1.27 17.35 40.08
N ARG A 169 0.23 18.13 39.74
CA ARG A 169 0.34 19.27 38.81
C ARG A 169 1.29 20.36 39.28
N GLU A 170 1.31 20.69 40.58
CA GLU A 170 2.23 21.71 41.13
C GLU A 170 3.69 21.24 41.12
N HIS A 171 3.93 19.97 41.46
CA HIS A 171 5.26 19.37 41.39
C HIS A 171 5.75 19.23 39.93
N ASP A 172 4.87 18.82 39.02
CA ASP A 172 5.17 18.69 37.59
C ASP A 172 5.43 20.05 36.95
N LYS A 173 4.72 21.12 37.37
CA LYS A 173 4.94 22.49 36.88
C LYS A 173 6.35 23.00 37.22
N HIS A 174 6.81 22.84 38.45
CA HIS A 174 8.16 23.24 38.84
C HIS A 174 9.27 22.38 38.22
N ALA A 175 8.98 21.11 37.90
CA ALA A 175 9.90 20.26 37.17
C ALA A 175 10.01 20.66 35.69
N GLU A 176 8.90 21.02 35.05
CA GLU A 176 8.89 21.48 33.66
C GLU A 176 9.57 22.86 33.51
N GLU A 177 9.37 23.78 34.45
CA GLU A 177 10.08 25.08 34.49
C GLU A 177 11.61 24.89 34.57
N ARG A 178 12.11 23.96 35.40
CA ARG A 178 13.54 23.65 35.49
C ARG A 178 14.10 23.02 34.20
N LYS A 179 13.32 22.15 33.58
CA LYS A 179 13.68 21.48 32.33
C LYS A 179 13.77 22.46 31.17
N GLN A 180 12.79 23.35 31.04
CA GLN A 180 12.76 24.36 29.98
C GLN A 180 13.95 25.32 30.08
N HIS A 181 14.28 25.80 31.29
CA HIS A 181 15.47 26.63 31.51
C HIS A 181 16.79 25.91 31.18
N PHE A 182 16.87 24.59 31.37
CA PHE A 182 18.06 23.80 31.04
C PHE A 182 18.17 23.57 29.51
N GLU A 183 17.06 23.31 28.84
CA GLU A 183 16.98 23.20 27.37
C GLU A 183 17.37 24.53 26.69
N ASP A 184 16.86 25.67 27.16
CA ASP A 184 17.20 26.99 26.62
C ASP A 184 18.71 27.30 26.76
N ALA A 185 19.31 26.91 27.89
CA ALA A 185 20.75 27.05 28.11
C ALA A 185 21.58 26.13 27.18
N LEU A 186 21.10 24.92 26.88
CA LEU A 186 21.70 24.01 25.92
C LEU A 186 21.62 24.54 24.48
N HIS A 187 20.46 25.05 24.06
CA HIS A 187 20.30 25.68 22.74
C HIS A 187 21.27 26.85 22.58
N THR A 188 21.38 27.72 23.58
CA THR A 188 22.34 28.84 23.57
C THR A 188 23.78 28.36 23.43
N ALA A 189 24.17 27.28 24.13
CA ALA A 189 25.51 26.73 24.06
C ALA A 189 25.84 26.13 22.69
N ILE A 190 24.86 25.53 22.01
CA ILE A 190 25.00 25.02 20.64
C ILE A 190 25.15 26.17 19.65
N GLU A 191 24.31 27.20 19.73
CA GLU A 191 24.35 28.37 18.83
C GLU A 191 25.65 29.18 18.97
N THR A 192 26.15 29.33 20.20
CA THR A 192 27.39 30.06 20.49
C THR A 192 28.64 29.19 20.40
N ASN A 193 28.49 27.88 20.21
CA ASN A 193 29.56 26.88 20.19
C ASN A 193 30.51 26.97 21.42
N HIS A 194 29.94 27.29 22.59
CA HIS A 194 30.66 27.47 23.85
C HIS A 194 29.82 26.98 25.03
N ILE A 195 30.40 26.18 25.93
CA ILE A 195 29.71 25.69 27.13
C ILE A 195 30.16 26.50 28.36
N PRO A 196 29.28 27.31 28.98
CA PRO A 196 29.56 27.93 30.27
C PRO A 196 29.50 26.89 31.40
N VAL A 197 30.61 26.18 31.62
CA VAL A 197 30.73 25.04 32.55
C VAL A 197 30.18 25.33 33.94
N ALA A 198 30.48 26.50 34.51
CA ALA A 198 30.01 26.90 35.84
C ALA A 198 28.47 27.01 35.93
N LYS A 199 27.81 27.49 34.86
CA LYS A 199 26.36 27.64 34.79
C LYS A 199 25.68 26.26 34.76
N PHE A 200 26.21 25.33 33.96
CA PHE A 200 25.69 23.97 33.88
C PHE A 200 25.89 23.17 35.16
N LYS A 201 27.06 23.29 35.82
CA LYS A 201 27.30 22.66 37.14
C LYS A 201 26.29 23.14 38.18
N ALA A 202 26.06 24.45 38.28
CA ALA A 202 25.08 25.02 39.22
C ALA A 202 23.63 24.58 38.93
N MET A 203 23.24 24.46 37.65
CA MET A 203 21.90 23.96 37.29
C MET A 203 21.70 22.50 37.68
N ILE A 204 22.71 21.65 37.47
CA ILE A 204 22.67 20.22 37.84
C ILE A 204 22.62 20.07 39.36
N GLU A 205 23.38 20.87 40.11
CA GLU A 205 23.33 20.88 41.58
C GLU A 205 21.97 21.36 42.14
N ASN A 206 21.27 22.23 41.40
CA ASN A 206 19.90 22.67 41.70
C ASN A 206 18.81 21.70 41.20
N GLY A 207 19.19 20.48 40.78
CA GLY A 207 18.25 19.40 40.43
C GLY A 207 17.79 19.38 38.98
N ALA A 208 18.52 20.00 38.05
CA ALA A 208 18.33 19.78 36.61
C ALA A 208 18.88 18.42 36.19
N ASP A 209 18.19 17.74 35.27
CA ASP A 209 18.58 16.42 34.77
C ASP A 209 19.58 16.57 33.60
N PRO A 210 20.87 16.17 33.76
CA PRO A 210 21.89 16.29 32.72
C PRO A 210 21.68 15.38 31.51
N ASP A 211 20.82 14.36 31.60
CA ASP A 211 20.46 13.46 30.48
C ASP A 211 19.25 13.97 29.66
N THR A 212 18.80 15.21 29.88
CA THR A 212 17.68 15.80 29.13
C THR A 212 17.99 15.85 27.63
N PRO A 213 17.23 15.13 26.76
CA PRO A 213 17.52 15.05 25.35
C PRO A 213 17.02 16.28 24.58
N ILE A 214 17.89 16.91 23.79
CA ILE A 214 17.54 18.06 22.95
C ILE A 214 16.84 17.57 21.68
N LYS A 215 15.60 17.99 21.46
CA LYS A 215 14.86 17.66 20.23
C LYS A 215 15.29 18.57 19.07
N GLY A 216 15.52 17.98 17.90
CA GLY A 216 15.79 18.73 16.66
C GLY A 216 17.27 19.07 16.39
N HIS A 217 18.20 18.69 17.27
CA HIS A 217 19.64 18.88 17.06
C HIS A 217 20.38 17.55 16.89
N LYS A 218 21.55 17.59 16.21
CA LYS A 218 22.38 16.40 15.94
C LYS A 218 23.06 15.83 17.18
N VAL A 219 23.36 16.70 18.15
CA VAL A 219 23.89 16.37 19.48
C VAL A 219 22.71 16.33 20.43
N VAL A 220 22.53 15.20 21.12
CA VAL A 220 21.31 14.92 21.90
C VAL A 220 21.51 15.18 23.39
N THR A 221 22.71 15.02 23.94
CA THR A 221 22.98 15.19 25.38
C THR A 221 24.10 16.20 25.69
N LEU A 222 24.11 16.74 26.91
CA LEU A 222 25.18 17.64 27.38
C LEU A 222 26.55 16.94 27.37
N PHE A 223 26.59 15.63 27.65
CA PHE A 223 27.83 14.84 27.60
C PHE A 223 28.38 14.75 26.18
N GLN A 224 27.54 14.46 25.19
CA GLN A 224 27.94 14.50 23.77
C GLN A 224 28.39 15.89 23.32
N LEU A 225 27.77 16.97 23.82
CA LEU A 225 28.18 18.34 23.49
C LEU A 225 29.56 18.67 24.10
N SER A 226 29.79 18.27 25.34
CA SER A 226 31.10 18.41 25.99
C SER A 226 32.20 17.60 25.29
N ALA A 227 31.84 16.43 24.73
CA ALA A 227 32.71 15.63 23.88
C ALA A 227 33.06 16.32 22.57
N TYR A 228 32.05 16.88 21.89
CA TYR A 228 32.22 17.61 20.63
C TYR A 228 33.09 18.86 20.80
N LEU A 229 32.89 19.61 21.89
CA LEU A 229 33.63 20.84 22.20
C LEU A 229 34.94 20.62 22.97
N ARG A 230 35.31 19.35 23.27
CA ARG A 230 36.52 18.96 24.00
C ARG A 230 36.65 19.54 25.42
N GLU A 231 35.52 19.69 26.12
CA GLU A 231 35.45 20.24 27.49
C GLU A 231 35.68 19.15 28.55
N VAL A 232 36.94 18.83 28.81
CA VAL A 232 37.37 17.74 29.71
C VAL A 232 36.87 17.91 31.16
N ASP A 233 36.84 19.15 31.65
CA ASP A 233 36.40 19.46 33.02
C ASP A 233 34.92 19.18 33.25
N LEU A 234 34.10 19.37 32.21
CA LEU A 234 32.69 19.04 32.26
C LEU A 234 32.47 17.55 32.04
N MET A 235 33.22 16.91 31.14
CA MET A 235 33.16 15.46 30.94
C MET A 235 33.52 14.67 32.21
N ASN A 236 34.52 15.10 32.97
CA ASN A 236 34.87 14.47 34.23
C ASN A 236 33.83 14.73 35.33
N PHE A 237 33.20 15.90 35.34
CA PHE A 237 32.11 16.18 36.27
C PHE A 237 30.85 15.34 35.96
N LEU A 238 30.57 15.12 34.69
CA LEU A 238 29.39 14.40 34.23
C LEU A 238 29.56 12.88 34.25
N SER A 239 30.78 12.34 34.15
CA SER A 239 31.00 10.90 33.94
C SER A 239 30.38 9.97 35.00
N ASP A 240 30.18 10.48 36.22
CA ASP A 240 29.62 9.72 37.33
C ASP A 240 28.12 10.03 37.54
N ARG A 241 27.55 10.92 36.72
CA ARG A 241 26.21 11.52 36.88
C ARG A 241 25.30 11.33 35.66
N VAL A 242 25.82 10.81 34.54
CA VAL A 242 25.10 10.63 33.26
C VAL A 242 25.36 9.24 32.68
N ASP A 243 24.47 8.79 31.79
CA ASP A 243 24.72 7.59 30.99
C ASP A 243 25.74 7.89 29.86
N ILE A 244 27.00 7.56 30.12
CA ILE A 244 28.09 7.71 29.15
C ILE A 244 27.97 6.76 27.94
N ASN A 245 27.08 5.76 27.99
CA ASN A 245 26.82 4.81 26.90
C ASN A 245 25.56 5.16 26.08
N PHE A 246 24.94 6.32 26.31
CA PHE A 246 23.72 6.70 25.61
C PHE A 246 23.88 6.66 24.08
N ASP A 247 23.03 5.87 23.43
CA ASP A 247 23.02 5.66 21.98
C ASP A 247 21.85 6.47 21.36
N GLY A 248 22.16 7.68 20.89
CA GLY A 248 21.16 8.55 20.29
C GLY A 248 21.75 9.78 19.58
N GLY A 249 21.10 10.20 18.48
CA GLY A 249 21.56 11.29 17.60
C GLY A 249 22.30 10.81 16.35
N GLU A 250 22.60 11.71 15.41
CA GLU A 250 23.34 11.37 14.18
C GLU A 250 24.79 10.90 14.46
N TYR A 251 25.35 11.27 15.62
CA TYR A 251 26.73 10.98 15.99
C TYR A 251 26.92 9.71 16.83
N GLY A 252 25.84 9.00 17.19
CA GLY A 252 25.93 7.73 17.94
C GLY A 252 26.37 7.92 19.39
N ARG A 253 27.08 6.93 19.95
CA ARG A 253 27.56 6.97 21.33
C ARG A 253 28.64 8.05 21.48
N PRO A 254 28.85 8.59 22.69
CA PRO A 254 29.94 9.54 22.94
C PRO A 254 31.32 9.04 22.46
N ILE A 255 31.62 7.74 22.60
CA ILE A 255 32.88 7.15 22.09
C ILE A 255 33.01 7.23 20.56
N ASP A 256 31.90 7.17 19.81
CA ASP A 256 31.88 7.28 18.35
C ASP A 256 32.27 8.69 17.89
N VAL A 257 31.90 9.73 18.67
CA VAL A 257 32.29 11.13 18.44
C VAL A 257 33.82 11.29 18.55
N PHE A 258 34.45 10.67 19.55
CA PHE A 258 35.91 10.75 19.73
C PHE A 258 36.68 9.97 18.66
N ILE A 259 36.14 8.82 18.23
CA ILE A 259 36.69 8.07 17.09
C ILE A 259 36.60 8.92 15.81
N ALA A 260 35.47 9.62 15.60
CA ALA A 260 35.27 10.52 14.46
C ALA A 260 36.23 11.72 14.48
N ASN A 261 36.52 12.27 15.66
CA ASN A 261 37.44 13.41 15.84
C ASN A 261 38.92 13.00 15.89
N GLY A 262 39.23 11.70 15.97
CA GLY A 262 40.61 11.18 15.98
C GLY A 262 41.40 11.43 17.28
N ASP A 263 40.72 11.79 18.38
CA ASP A 263 41.37 12.10 19.66
C ASP A 263 41.73 10.85 20.44
N ARG A 264 42.92 10.31 20.16
CA ARG A 264 43.47 9.14 20.86
C ARG A 264 43.45 9.30 22.39
N GLU A 265 43.85 10.45 22.92
CA GLU A 265 43.93 10.69 24.37
C GLU A 265 42.56 10.66 25.05
N LEU A 266 41.51 11.17 24.39
CA LEU A 266 40.14 11.15 24.92
C LEU A 266 39.49 9.77 24.77
N VAL A 267 39.82 9.03 23.70
CA VAL A 267 39.44 7.61 23.55
C VAL A 267 40.09 6.77 24.66
N GLU A 268 41.36 6.99 24.98
CA GLU A 268 42.05 6.32 26.09
C GLU A 268 41.45 6.70 27.45
N LEU A 269 41.15 7.99 27.68
CA LEU A 269 40.48 8.47 28.89
C LEU A 269 39.13 7.78 29.11
N LEU A 270 38.31 7.69 28.07
CA LEU A 270 37.01 7.02 28.13
C LEU A 270 37.17 5.51 28.34
N LEU A 271 38.02 4.84 27.57
CA LEU A 271 38.31 3.41 27.74
C LEU A 271 38.91 3.07 29.11
N SER A 272 39.50 4.05 29.81
CA SER A 272 39.99 3.89 31.19
C SER A 272 38.86 3.91 32.23
N LYS A 273 37.71 4.50 31.91
CA LYS A 273 36.51 4.46 32.75
C LYS A 273 35.83 3.10 32.54
N ALA A 274 35.90 2.23 33.56
CA ALA A 274 35.53 0.81 33.51
C ALA A 274 34.04 0.51 33.17
N THR A 275 33.23 1.54 32.91
CA THR A 275 31.79 1.48 32.66
C THR A 275 31.40 1.58 31.17
N ILE A 276 32.36 1.75 30.25
CA ILE A 276 32.05 1.79 28.81
C ILE A 276 31.78 0.39 28.28
N ASN A 277 30.59 0.20 27.70
CA ASN A 277 30.25 -1.03 27.01
C ASN A 277 30.70 -0.96 25.55
N ILE A 278 31.71 -1.76 25.19
CA ILE A 278 32.21 -1.92 23.81
C ILE A 278 31.47 -3.10 23.14
N ASP A 279 30.15 -3.15 23.26
CA ASP A 279 29.35 -4.02 22.41
C ASP A 279 29.28 -3.36 21.02
N LEU A 280 29.84 -4.04 20.01
CA LEU A 280 29.66 -3.66 18.61
C LEU A 280 28.15 -3.55 18.34
N PRO A 281 27.61 -2.35 18.00
CA PRO A 281 26.18 -2.16 17.85
C PRO A 281 25.60 -3.06 16.74
N HIS A 282 24.35 -3.44 16.94
CA HIS A 282 23.50 -4.22 16.03
C HIS A 282 23.39 -3.66 14.59
N GLU A 283 23.87 -2.44 14.34
CA GLU A 283 24.11 -1.88 13.02
C GLU A 283 25.42 -1.10 13.05
N ILE A 284 26.34 -1.39 12.12
CA ILE A 284 27.53 -0.56 11.91
C ILE A 284 27.02 0.81 11.43
N ASN A 285 27.12 1.84 12.28
CA ASN A 285 26.67 3.20 11.96
C ASN A 285 27.23 3.63 10.57
N PRO A 286 26.38 4.12 9.64
CA PRO A 286 26.82 4.60 8.32
C PRO A 286 27.93 5.67 8.39
N ALA A 287 27.99 6.45 9.46
CA ALA A 287 29.06 7.42 9.71
C ALA A 287 30.41 6.74 9.99
N PHE A 288 30.42 5.65 10.77
CA PHE A 288 31.60 4.82 11.05
C PHE A 288 32.14 4.19 9.77
N LYS A 289 31.25 3.65 8.92
CA LYS A 289 31.62 3.08 7.61
C LYS A 289 32.22 4.13 6.67
N ARG A 290 31.54 5.28 6.50
CA ARG A 290 31.99 6.37 5.60
C ARG A 290 33.32 7.02 6.02
N MET A 291 33.66 7.00 7.32
CA MET A 291 34.90 7.59 7.83
C MET A 291 36.06 6.59 7.90
N ALA A 292 35.79 5.31 8.22
CA ALA A 292 36.79 4.24 8.09
C ALA A 292 37.30 4.12 6.64
N GLU A 293 36.42 4.34 5.65
CA GLU A 293 36.78 4.41 4.22
C GLU A 293 37.67 5.61 3.85
N LYS A 294 37.78 6.65 4.70
CA LYS A 294 38.56 7.88 4.43
C LYS A 294 39.96 7.93 5.07
N ASN A 295 40.45 6.83 5.66
CA ASN A 295 41.86 6.61 6.05
C ASN A 295 42.57 7.63 6.98
N LYS A 296 41.88 8.54 7.68
CA LYS A 296 42.57 9.56 8.51
C LYS A 296 42.78 9.21 10.00
N HIS A 297 42.07 8.22 10.57
CA HIS A 297 42.12 7.94 12.02
C HIS A 297 42.15 6.43 12.36
N ILE A 298 42.94 5.64 11.62
CA ILE A 298 43.05 4.16 11.77
C ILE A 298 43.56 3.74 13.15
N GLU A 299 44.45 4.52 13.76
CA GLU A 299 45.07 4.22 15.06
C GLU A 299 44.05 4.14 16.20
N ALA A 300 43.08 5.06 16.27
CA ALA A 300 42.04 5.08 17.31
C ALA A 300 41.08 3.89 17.17
N ALA A 301 40.66 3.56 15.94
CA ALA A 301 39.83 2.39 15.65
C ALA A 301 40.58 1.07 15.95
N ARG A 302 41.87 0.98 15.61
CA ARG A 302 42.74 -0.16 15.95
C ARG A 302 42.79 -0.43 17.45
N LEU A 303 42.85 0.63 18.26
CA LEU A 303 42.97 0.54 19.73
C LEU A 303 41.70 -0.04 20.37
N VAL A 304 40.52 0.38 19.88
CA VAL A 304 39.21 -0.16 20.29
C VAL A 304 39.07 -1.62 19.88
N PHE A 305 39.40 -1.97 18.62
CA PHE A 305 39.35 -3.35 18.15
C PHE A 305 40.36 -4.25 18.89
N HIS A 306 41.59 -3.81 19.08
CA HIS A 306 42.61 -4.61 19.79
C HIS A 306 42.16 -4.95 21.22
N ARG A 307 41.47 -4.04 21.93
CA ARG A 307 40.98 -4.29 23.30
C ARG A 307 39.69 -5.12 23.33
N ALA A 308 38.78 -4.92 22.36
CA ALA A 308 37.59 -5.75 22.18
C ALA A 308 37.93 -7.22 21.83
N PHE A 309 39.00 -7.46 21.08
CA PHE A 309 39.47 -8.80 20.72
C PHE A 309 40.36 -9.47 21.79
N LYS A 310 40.86 -8.70 22.77
CA LYS A 310 41.64 -9.24 23.91
C LYS A 310 40.78 -9.71 25.08
N SER A 311 39.47 -9.42 25.09
CA SER A 311 38.55 -10.07 26.03
C SER A 311 38.37 -11.53 25.59
N THR A 312 38.98 -12.42 26.35
CA THR A 312 39.09 -13.85 26.10
C THR A 312 37.71 -14.49 25.93
N ASN A 313 37.27 -14.75 24.69
CA ASN A 313 36.56 -15.97 24.32
C ASN A 313 36.18 -16.11 22.84
N LEU A 314 37.05 -15.88 21.84
CA LEU A 314 36.64 -16.11 20.43
C LEU A 314 36.02 -17.51 20.20
N ARG A 315 36.55 -18.55 20.87
CA ARG A 315 36.00 -19.91 20.86
C ARG A 315 34.65 -20.00 21.59
N ALA A 316 34.46 -19.36 22.75
CA ALA A 316 33.17 -19.37 23.43
C ALA A 316 32.16 -18.37 22.84
N THR A 317 32.58 -17.36 22.08
CA THR A 317 31.72 -16.42 21.35
C THR A 317 31.20 -17.09 20.08
N ILE A 318 32.02 -17.90 19.39
CA ILE A 318 31.57 -18.74 18.27
C ILE A 318 30.69 -19.90 18.78
N VAL A 319 31.05 -20.54 19.90
CA VAL A 319 30.23 -21.59 20.57
C VAL A 319 28.95 -21.03 21.21
N ALA A 320 28.99 -19.80 21.74
CA ALA A 320 27.81 -19.10 22.25
C ALA A 320 26.93 -18.62 21.10
N MET A 321 27.50 -18.09 20.01
CA MET A 321 26.74 -17.81 18.79
C MET A 321 26.05 -19.08 18.29
N THR A 322 26.72 -20.23 18.21
CA THR A 322 26.07 -21.51 17.80
C THR A 322 25.02 -22.04 18.79
N LYS A 323 25.23 -21.91 20.12
CA LYS A 323 24.20 -22.24 21.12
C LYS A 323 23.01 -21.28 21.11
N ILE A 324 23.24 -20.00 20.81
CA ILE A 324 22.22 -18.96 20.69
C ILE A 324 21.46 -19.09 19.35
N LEU A 325 22.12 -19.55 18.28
CA LEU A 325 21.52 -19.86 16.98
C LEU A 325 20.52 -21.04 17.04
N GLN A 326 20.58 -21.89 18.07
CA GLN A 326 19.56 -22.90 18.34
C GLN A 326 18.29 -22.33 19.00
N GLY A 327 18.31 -21.08 19.48
CA GLY A 327 17.22 -20.44 20.22
C GLY A 327 16.70 -19.10 19.66
N LEU A 328 17.26 -18.56 18.57
CA LEU A 328 16.86 -17.26 18.00
C LEU A 328 15.99 -17.35 16.74
N SER A 329 15.25 -16.26 16.48
CA SER A 329 14.34 -16.07 15.35
C SER A 329 15.04 -15.97 13.98
N GLU A 330 14.27 -16.33 12.95
CA GLU A 330 14.64 -16.64 11.55
C GLU A 330 15.67 -15.70 10.87
N ASN A 331 15.67 -14.40 11.16
CA ASN A 331 16.54 -13.43 10.47
C ASN A 331 17.98 -13.36 11.01
N HIS A 332 18.18 -13.73 12.28
CA HIS A 332 19.47 -13.59 12.96
C HIS A 332 20.44 -14.74 12.62
N CYS A 333 19.92 -15.95 12.38
CA CYS A 333 20.71 -17.08 11.89
C CYS A 333 21.28 -16.85 10.49
N GLN A 334 20.47 -16.23 9.62
CA GLN A 334 20.87 -15.95 8.24
C GLN A 334 22.00 -14.91 8.19
N ALA A 335 21.89 -13.81 8.94
CA ALA A 335 22.89 -12.75 8.96
C ALA A 335 24.24 -13.21 9.54
N GLY A 336 24.23 -14.07 10.59
CA GLY A 336 25.45 -14.59 11.21
C GLY A 336 26.24 -15.53 10.29
N LEU A 337 25.57 -16.48 9.65
CA LEU A 337 26.21 -17.45 8.75
C LEU A 337 26.57 -16.84 7.38
N GLU A 338 25.77 -15.92 6.84
CA GLU A 338 26.12 -15.16 5.64
C GLU A 338 27.25 -14.16 5.89
N GLY A 339 27.35 -13.60 7.10
CA GLY A 339 28.44 -12.73 7.55
C GLY A 339 29.76 -13.49 7.63
N LEU A 340 29.78 -14.67 8.27
CA LEU A 340 30.95 -15.55 8.34
C LEU A 340 31.47 -15.94 6.94
N ALA A 341 30.57 -16.18 5.98
CA ALA A 341 30.93 -16.47 4.60
C ALA A 341 31.53 -15.27 3.83
N ARG A 342 31.40 -14.03 4.30
CA ARG A 342 32.04 -12.85 3.70
C ARG A 342 33.45 -12.60 4.23
N PHE A 343 33.76 -13.08 5.43
CA PHE A 343 35.09 -12.93 6.04
C PHE A 343 36.12 -13.94 5.49
N THR A 344 35.71 -14.88 4.65
CA THR A 344 36.59 -15.93 4.10
C THR A 344 37.52 -15.45 2.97
N GLU A 345 37.34 -14.22 2.48
CA GLU A 345 38.23 -13.61 1.48
C GLU A 345 39.51 -13.02 2.11
N ILE A 346 39.60 -12.97 3.45
CA ILE A 346 40.74 -12.39 4.17
C ILE A 346 41.73 -13.50 4.57
N VAL A 347 42.88 -13.54 3.89
CA VAL A 347 43.91 -14.58 3.97
C VAL A 347 44.45 -14.80 5.40
N GLU A 348 44.41 -13.78 6.26
CA GLU A 348 44.95 -13.82 7.63
C GLU A 348 44.03 -14.58 8.62
N TRP A 349 42.82 -14.97 8.21
CA TRP A 349 41.78 -15.55 9.08
C TRP A 349 41.58 -17.07 8.88
N ARG A 350 42.45 -17.72 8.09
CA ARG A 350 42.35 -19.15 7.70
C ARG A 350 42.18 -20.12 8.87
N GLU A 351 42.97 -19.98 9.93
CA GLU A 351 42.89 -20.85 11.11
C GLU A 351 41.62 -20.60 11.96
N ALA A 352 41.04 -19.41 11.87
CA ALA A 352 39.82 -19.05 12.59
C ALA A 352 38.53 -19.56 11.93
N ILE A 353 38.56 -19.84 10.61
CA ILE A 353 37.38 -20.25 9.81
C ILE A 353 37.19 -21.78 9.80
N ARG A 354 38.25 -22.57 9.94
CA ARG A 354 38.20 -24.05 9.92
C ARG A 354 37.16 -24.65 10.88
N PRO A 355 36.99 -24.19 12.14
CA PRO A 355 35.94 -24.67 13.03
C PRO A 355 34.51 -24.32 12.54
N ALA A 356 34.34 -23.20 11.83
CA ALA A 356 33.04 -22.79 11.32
C ALA A 356 32.51 -23.72 10.22
N ILE A 357 33.40 -24.32 9.42
CA ILE A 357 33.03 -25.33 8.40
C ILE A 357 32.44 -26.57 9.07
N GLN A 358 33.04 -27.04 10.17
CA GLN A 358 32.53 -28.18 10.95
C GLN A 358 31.14 -27.89 11.56
N GLU A 359 30.93 -26.68 12.08
CA GLU A 359 29.62 -26.25 12.58
C GLU A 359 28.56 -26.13 11.46
N MET A 360 28.94 -25.70 10.26
CA MET A 360 28.04 -25.73 9.09
C MET A 360 27.64 -27.16 8.73
N ILE A 361 28.58 -28.12 8.78
CA ILE A 361 28.29 -29.55 8.54
C ILE A 361 27.31 -30.09 9.59
N ILE A 362 27.49 -29.72 10.86
CA ILE A 362 26.55 -30.08 11.95
C ILE A 362 25.17 -29.43 11.69
N GLY A 363 25.15 -28.17 11.27
CA GLY A 363 23.94 -27.42 10.94
C GLY A 363 23.10 -28.02 9.81
N LEU A 364 23.70 -28.80 8.90
CA LEU A 364 22.96 -29.54 7.87
C LEU A 364 21.99 -30.59 8.44
N ASN A 365 22.24 -31.09 9.65
CA ASN A 365 21.38 -32.06 10.34
C ASN A 365 20.45 -31.40 11.38
N ALA A 366 20.39 -30.07 11.45
CA ALA A 366 19.55 -29.37 12.41
C ALA A 366 18.05 -29.64 12.15
N ILE A 367 17.23 -29.67 13.22
CA ILE A 367 15.77 -29.82 13.11
C ILE A 367 15.16 -28.60 12.39
N ASN A 368 15.75 -27.42 12.57
CA ASN A 368 15.28 -26.18 11.95
C ASN A 368 15.73 -26.06 10.48
N TRP A 369 14.75 -25.89 9.59
CA TRP A 369 14.96 -25.77 8.14
C TRP A 369 15.75 -24.52 7.72
N ASP A 370 15.64 -23.39 8.44
CA ASP A 370 16.40 -22.18 8.14
C ASP A 370 17.89 -22.36 8.45
N VAL A 371 18.20 -23.09 9.53
CA VAL A 371 19.57 -23.45 9.90
C VAL A 371 20.18 -24.37 8.84
N ARG A 372 19.44 -25.39 8.39
CA ARG A 372 19.86 -26.25 7.27
C ARG A 372 20.10 -25.42 6.00
N ARG A 373 19.16 -24.55 5.63
CA ARG A 373 19.27 -23.66 4.46
C ARG A 373 20.48 -22.74 4.52
N ALA A 374 20.77 -22.15 5.67
CA ALA A 374 21.92 -21.26 5.87
C ALA A 374 23.24 -22.04 5.79
N ALA A 375 23.31 -23.23 6.41
CA ALA A 375 24.44 -24.13 6.30
C ALA A 375 24.70 -24.55 4.83
N ILE A 376 23.64 -24.94 4.10
CA ILE A 376 23.69 -25.27 2.67
C ILE A 376 24.28 -24.11 1.86
N LYS A 377 23.78 -22.88 2.03
CA LYS A 377 24.31 -21.70 1.32
C LYS A 377 25.76 -21.38 1.68
N GLY A 378 26.13 -21.54 2.95
CA GLY A 378 27.50 -21.31 3.43
C GLY A 378 28.48 -22.28 2.77
N ILE A 379 28.17 -23.57 2.79
CA ILE A 379 28.97 -24.63 2.15
C ILE A 379 29.12 -24.39 0.65
N THR A 380 28.05 -24.00 -0.04
CA THR A 380 28.07 -23.71 -1.48
C THR A 380 29.00 -22.55 -1.85
N ARG A 381 29.02 -21.49 -1.03
CA ARG A 381 29.96 -20.37 -1.24
C ARG A 381 31.41 -20.80 -1.03
N LEU A 382 31.67 -21.58 0.02
CA LEU A 382 33.02 -22.09 0.32
C LEU A 382 33.52 -23.04 -0.77
N ALA A 383 32.63 -23.86 -1.34
CA ALA A 383 32.97 -24.76 -2.43
C ALA A 383 33.44 -24.01 -3.69
N GLY A 384 33.00 -22.76 -3.91
CA GLY A 384 33.45 -21.91 -5.01
C GLY A 384 34.89 -21.39 -4.88
N ILE A 385 35.50 -21.47 -3.69
CA ILE A 385 36.84 -20.94 -3.41
C ILE A 385 37.94 -21.98 -3.69
N GLY A 386 37.60 -23.25 -3.96
CA GLY A 386 38.51 -24.33 -4.36
C GLY A 386 39.46 -24.83 -3.25
N GLU A 387 39.98 -23.94 -2.41
CA GLU A 387 40.95 -24.22 -1.35
C GLU A 387 40.40 -25.01 -0.15
N TRP A 388 39.07 -25.06 0.03
CA TRP A 388 38.37 -25.75 1.13
C TRP A 388 37.79 -27.12 0.73
N SER A 389 38.26 -27.69 -0.38
CA SER A 389 37.65 -28.88 -0.96
C SER A 389 37.69 -30.07 0.02
N GLU A 390 38.83 -30.37 0.62
CA GLU A 390 38.99 -31.49 1.56
C GLU A 390 38.11 -31.32 2.82
N GLU A 391 37.99 -30.11 3.35
CA GLU A 391 37.17 -29.82 4.54
C GLU A 391 35.67 -29.90 4.27
N ILE A 392 35.22 -29.62 3.03
CA ILE A 392 33.80 -29.67 2.63
C ILE A 392 33.37 -31.09 2.22
N ARG A 393 34.29 -31.99 1.84
CA ARG A 393 33.99 -33.37 1.43
C ARG A 393 32.92 -34.07 2.28
N PRO A 394 32.96 -34.01 3.63
CA PRO A 394 31.96 -34.69 4.47
C PRO A 394 30.55 -34.12 4.40
N ALA A 395 30.40 -32.87 3.92
CA ALA A 395 29.12 -32.20 3.79
C ALA A 395 28.25 -32.77 2.65
N ILE A 396 28.89 -33.30 1.59
CA ILE A 396 28.21 -33.65 0.33
C ILE A 396 27.19 -34.78 0.51
N PRO A 397 27.51 -35.91 1.18
CA PRO A 397 26.51 -36.94 1.46
C PRO A 397 25.34 -36.42 2.30
N VAL A 398 25.60 -35.46 3.20
CA VAL A 398 24.57 -34.88 4.08
C VAL A 398 23.64 -33.95 3.29
N VAL A 399 24.18 -33.11 2.38
CA VAL A 399 23.37 -32.27 1.48
C VAL A 399 22.49 -33.13 0.57
N VAL A 400 23.02 -34.23 0.02
CA VAL A 400 22.23 -35.20 -0.76
C VAL A 400 21.17 -35.90 0.11
N LYS A 401 21.47 -36.19 1.39
CA LYS A 401 20.50 -36.75 2.33
C LYS A 401 19.37 -35.77 2.66
N VAL A 402 19.61 -34.46 2.70
CA VAL A 402 18.55 -33.46 2.95
C VAL A 402 17.44 -33.52 1.88
N LEU A 403 17.79 -33.85 0.63
CA LEU A 403 16.81 -34.08 -0.43
C LEU A 403 15.80 -35.17 -0.03
N THR A 404 16.24 -36.23 0.65
CA THR A 404 15.39 -37.38 1.06
C THR A 404 14.26 -37.03 2.04
N ASN A 405 14.23 -35.81 2.59
CA ASN A 405 13.15 -35.36 3.45
C ASN A 405 11.85 -35.10 2.64
N PRO A 406 10.77 -35.86 2.87
CA PRO A 406 9.49 -35.65 2.18
C PRO A 406 8.80 -34.32 2.56
N TYR A 407 9.19 -33.72 3.70
CA TYR A 407 8.62 -32.48 4.22
C TYR A 407 9.53 -31.25 4.04
N ILE A 408 10.45 -31.28 3.06
CA ILE A 408 11.29 -30.14 2.73
C ILE A 408 10.44 -28.94 2.29
N LYS A 409 10.71 -27.75 2.84
CA LYS A 409 10.02 -26.51 2.42
C LYS A 409 10.54 -26.02 1.07
N ASP A 410 9.72 -25.38 0.25
CA ASP A 410 10.10 -24.88 -1.09
C ASP A 410 11.37 -24.01 -1.09
N ARG A 411 11.52 -23.14 -0.08
CA ARG A 411 12.71 -22.28 0.07
C ARG A 411 13.99 -23.05 0.44
N GLU A 412 13.85 -24.15 1.17
CA GLU A 412 14.94 -25.06 1.49
C GLU A 412 15.31 -25.90 0.26
N LEU A 413 14.30 -26.42 -0.44
CA LEU A 413 14.44 -27.15 -1.69
C LEU A 413 15.20 -26.35 -2.75
N HIS A 414 14.80 -25.09 -2.97
CA HIS A 414 15.50 -24.20 -3.90
C HIS A 414 16.97 -23.98 -3.50
N ALA A 415 17.27 -23.85 -2.21
CA ALA A 415 18.63 -23.67 -1.72
C ALA A 415 19.48 -24.93 -1.93
N VAL A 416 18.90 -26.12 -1.69
CA VAL A 416 19.56 -27.41 -1.96
C VAL A 416 19.81 -27.59 -3.45
N GLN A 417 18.83 -27.31 -4.31
CA GLN A 417 18.96 -27.42 -5.77
C GLN A 417 20.03 -26.48 -6.32
N GLN A 418 20.04 -25.21 -5.90
CA GLN A 418 21.07 -24.25 -6.29
C GLN A 418 22.46 -24.70 -5.83
N SER A 419 22.56 -25.24 -4.62
CA SER A 419 23.80 -25.73 -4.04
C SER A 419 24.35 -26.95 -4.77
N LEU A 420 23.50 -27.93 -5.06
CA LEU A 420 23.88 -29.11 -5.83
C LEU A 420 24.23 -28.76 -7.28
N SER A 421 23.58 -27.76 -7.90
CA SER A 421 23.98 -27.29 -9.23
C SER A 421 25.38 -26.66 -9.22
N CYS A 422 25.71 -25.86 -8.20
CA CYS A 422 27.05 -25.30 -8.03
C CYS A 422 28.09 -26.40 -7.75
N LEU A 423 27.79 -27.34 -6.85
CA LEU A 423 28.69 -28.45 -6.51
C LEU A 423 28.90 -29.40 -7.70
N ALA A 424 27.85 -29.73 -8.45
CA ALA A 424 27.95 -30.57 -9.64
C ALA A 424 28.73 -29.94 -10.80
N GLY A 425 28.97 -28.61 -10.76
CA GLY A 425 29.88 -27.92 -11.68
C GLY A 425 31.36 -28.24 -11.45
N ILE A 426 31.73 -28.74 -10.27
CA ILE A 426 33.11 -29.12 -9.93
C ILE A 426 33.28 -30.61 -10.21
N ALA A 427 34.24 -30.98 -11.06
CA ALA A 427 34.42 -32.36 -11.54
C ALA A 427 34.60 -33.39 -10.41
N GLU A 428 35.37 -33.04 -9.37
CA GLU A 428 35.60 -33.90 -8.20
C GLU A 428 34.32 -34.18 -7.42
N TRP A 429 33.48 -33.16 -7.21
CA TRP A 429 32.22 -33.29 -6.48
C TRP A 429 31.10 -33.90 -7.30
N ARG A 430 31.11 -33.69 -8.61
CA ARG A 430 30.24 -34.40 -9.53
C ARG A 430 30.47 -35.91 -9.38
N ALA A 431 31.72 -36.39 -9.39
CA ALA A 431 32.01 -37.81 -9.20
C ALA A 431 31.52 -38.37 -7.85
N GLU A 432 31.65 -37.62 -6.76
CA GLU A 432 31.16 -38.04 -5.43
C GLU A 432 29.63 -38.04 -5.33
N ILE A 433 28.94 -37.04 -5.91
CA ILE A 433 27.48 -37.01 -5.97
C ILE A 433 26.96 -38.20 -6.79
N LEU A 434 27.64 -38.56 -7.89
CA LEU A 434 27.24 -39.66 -8.77
C LEU A 434 27.31 -41.04 -8.08
N LYS A 435 28.28 -41.26 -7.20
CA LYS A 435 28.37 -42.50 -6.40
C LYS A 435 27.15 -42.73 -5.50
N LEU A 436 26.42 -41.68 -5.14
CA LEU A 436 25.28 -41.73 -4.23
C LEU A 436 23.94 -41.97 -4.94
N ILE A 437 23.85 -41.77 -6.26
CA ILE A 437 22.59 -41.87 -7.02
C ILE A 437 22.05 -43.30 -7.09
N PRO A 438 22.84 -44.35 -7.38
CA PRO A 438 22.33 -45.73 -7.45
C PRO A 438 21.66 -46.21 -6.16
N GLY A 439 22.26 -45.91 -4.99
CA GLY A 439 21.72 -46.28 -3.67
C GLY A 439 20.42 -45.55 -3.27
N LEU A 440 20.03 -44.50 -4.01
CA LEU A 440 18.71 -43.86 -3.84
C LEU A 440 17.59 -44.67 -4.51
N VAL A 441 17.90 -45.56 -5.46
CA VAL A 441 16.93 -46.28 -6.32
C VAL A 441 16.89 -47.79 -6.04
N GLU A 442 17.62 -48.28 -5.04
CA GLU A 442 17.60 -49.70 -4.63
C GLU A 442 16.40 -50.05 -3.74
N ASP A 443 15.97 -51.32 -3.79
CA ASP A 443 14.71 -51.88 -3.28
C ASP A 443 14.16 -51.20 -2.01
N ARG A 444 13.08 -50.44 -2.19
CA ARG A 444 12.31 -49.82 -1.11
C ARG A 444 10.87 -50.32 -1.10
N ASP A 445 10.25 -50.23 0.07
CA ASP A 445 8.81 -50.42 0.24
C ASP A 445 8.01 -49.25 -0.39
N GLY A 446 6.67 -49.36 -0.42
CA GLY A 446 5.81 -48.46 -1.20
C GLY A 446 6.00 -46.97 -0.92
N PHE A 447 6.24 -46.57 0.34
CA PHE A 447 6.51 -45.17 0.70
C PHE A 447 7.95 -44.75 0.38
N GLY A 448 8.92 -45.67 0.54
CA GLY A 448 10.30 -45.42 0.13
C GLY A 448 10.45 -45.16 -1.37
N TRP A 449 9.62 -45.79 -2.21
CA TRP A 449 9.56 -45.49 -3.65
C TRP A 449 9.06 -44.08 -3.95
N HIS A 450 8.04 -43.60 -3.25
CA HIS A 450 7.55 -42.22 -3.40
C HIS A 450 8.66 -41.20 -3.12
N ILE A 451 9.45 -41.42 -2.05
CA ILE A 451 10.59 -40.56 -1.70
C ILE A 451 11.67 -40.64 -2.78
N ALA A 452 12.04 -41.85 -3.21
CA ALA A 452 13.09 -42.07 -4.22
C ALA A 452 12.76 -41.39 -5.56
N LEU A 453 11.51 -41.52 -6.03
CA LEU A 453 11.03 -40.93 -7.29
C LEU A 453 11.03 -39.40 -7.24
N ASN A 454 10.61 -38.82 -6.12
CA ASN A 454 10.71 -37.37 -5.90
C ASN A 454 12.17 -36.89 -5.90
N GLN A 455 13.12 -37.68 -5.36
CA GLN A 455 14.54 -37.31 -5.41
C GLN A 455 15.11 -37.34 -6.82
N LEU A 456 14.82 -38.40 -7.57
CA LEU A 456 15.26 -38.50 -8.96
C LEU A 456 14.68 -37.36 -9.81
N SER A 457 13.39 -37.04 -9.61
CA SER A 457 12.74 -35.89 -10.25
C SER A 457 13.45 -34.57 -9.91
N ARG A 458 13.82 -34.34 -8.65
CA ARG A 458 14.56 -33.13 -8.22
C ARG A 458 15.99 -33.07 -8.77
N LEU A 459 16.70 -34.21 -8.82
CA LEU A 459 18.07 -34.30 -9.35
C LEU A 459 18.12 -34.10 -10.86
N SER A 460 17.10 -34.58 -11.59
CA SER A 460 16.99 -34.40 -13.05
C SER A 460 16.87 -32.93 -13.48
N GLN A 461 16.45 -32.03 -12.58
CA GLN A 461 16.34 -30.61 -12.88
C GLN A 461 17.72 -29.91 -12.91
N ILE A 462 18.79 -30.60 -12.50
CA ILE A 462 20.16 -30.10 -12.52
C ILE A 462 20.82 -30.57 -13.82
N SER A 463 21.09 -29.65 -14.75
CA SER A 463 21.60 -29.96 -16.09
C SER A 463 22.90 -30.80 -16.07
N GLN A 464 23.80 -30.53 -15.11
CA GLN A 464 25.07 -31.26 -14.98
C GLN A 464 24.90 -32.74 -14.56
N LEU A 465 23.74 -33.13 -14.02
CA LEU A 465 23.44 -34.49 -13.55
C LEU A 465 22.50 -35.25 -14.50
N GLN A 466 21.95 -34.60 -15.53
CA GLN A 466 20.97 -35.21 -16.43
C GLN A 466 21.51 -36.43 -17.19
N GLY A 467 22.73 -36.35 -17.73
CA GLY A 467 23.33 -37.49 -18.46
C GLY A 467 23.42 -38.79 -17.64
N GLU A 468 23.54 -38.66 -16.31
CA GLU A 468 23.80 -39.76 -15.39
C GLU A 468 22.53 -40.27 -14.69
N VAL A 469 21.48 -39.43 -14.61
CA VAL A 469 20.13 -39.84 -14.12
C VAL A 469 19.34 -40.53 -15.24
N ARG A 470 19.65 -40.26 -16.51
CA ARG A 470 18.97 -40.81 -17.69
C ARG A 470 18.83 -42.34 -17.69
N PRO A 471 19.83 -43.17 -17.29
CA PRO A 471 19.68 -44.62 -17.20
C PRO A 471 18.64 -45.09 -16.16
N ALA A 472 18.36 -44.28 -15.13
CA ALA A 472 17.35 -44.61 -14.12
C ALA A 472 15.92 -44.49 -14.66
N LEU A 473 15.69 -43.76 -15.77
CA LEU A 473 14.37 -43.59 -16.38
C LEU A 473 13.73 -44.93 -16.77
N THR A 474 14.49 -45.86 -17.31
CA THR A 474 13.99 -47.20 -17.70
C THR A 474 13.43 -47.94 -16.48
N LYS A 475 14.07 -47.78 -15.31
CA LYS A 475 13.61 -48.36 -14.05
C LYS A 475 12.34 -47.67 -13.55
N ILE A 476 12.26 -46.34 -13.65
CA ILE A 476 11.05 -45.55 -13.30
C ILE A 476 9.85 -45.96 -14.16
N ILE A 477 10.06 -46.13 -15.47
CA ILE A 477 9.01 -46.58 -16.40
C ILE A 477 8.53 -48.01 -16.07
N GLY A 478 9.44 -48.88 -15.65
CA GLY A 478 9.10 -50.24 -15.21
C GLY A 478 8.18 -50.27 -13.99
N ILE A 479 8.30 -49.28 -13.09
CA ILE A 479 7.51 -49.18 -11.84
C ILE A 479 6.04 -48.84 -12.11
N LEU A 480 5.71 -48.19 -13.23
CA LEU A 480 4.32 -47.98 -13.64
C LEU A 480 3.55 -49.30 -13.84
N LYS A 481 4.25 -50.42 -14.05
CA LYS A 481 3.67 -51.76 -14.16
C LYS A 481 3.61 -52.52 -12.81
N GLY A 482 4.04 -51.90 -11.72
CA GLY A 482 4.12 -52.52 -10.40
C GLY A 482 2.77 -52.72 -9.70
N SER A 483 2.74 -53.62 -8.71
CA SER A 483 1.50 -54.08 -8.07
C SER A 483 0.82 -53.04 -7.16
N SER A 484 1.56 -52.09 -6.57
CA SER A 484 1.01 -51.11 -5.61
C SER A 484 0.45 -49.86 -6.27
N ALA A 485 -0.83 -49.54 -6.00
CA ALA A 485 -1.50 -48.34 -6.50
C ALA A 485 -0.79 -47.04 -6.06
N LEU A 486 -0.35 -46.96 -4.80
CA LEU A 486 0.35 -45.78 -4.29
C LEU A 486 1.68 -45.52 -5.02
N VAL A 487 2.38 -46.59 -5.37
CA VAL A 487 3.65 -46.51 -6.10
C VAL A 487 3.41 -46.08 -7.55
N ARG A 488 2.42 -46.68 -8.24
CA ARG A 488 2.02 -46.26 -9.59
C ARG A 488 1.64 -44.79 -9.61
N GLY A 489 0.80 -44.38 -8.66
CA GLY A 489 0.36 -43.00 -8.49
C GLY A 489 1.47 -41.98 -8.29
N SER A 490 2.39 -42.28 -7.37
CA SER A 490 3.58 -41.46 -7.10
C SER A 490 4.49 -41.34 -8.33
N THR A 491 4.60 -42.42 -9.10
CA THR A 491 5.38 -42.45 -10.33
C THR A 491 4.80 -41.50 -11.37
N LEU A 492 3.47 -41.48 -11.56
CA LEU A 492 2.81 -40.55 -12.49
C LEU A 492 3.15 -39.09 -12.15
N THR A 493 3.05 -38.71 -10.87
CA THR A 493 3.37 -37.34 -10.44
C THR A 493 4.85 -36.99 -10.60
N ALA A 494 5.76 -37.94 -10.34
CA ALA A 494 7.21 -37.71 -10.44
C ALA A 494 7.70 -37.54 -11.88
N LEU A 495 6.95 -38.07 -12.86
CA LEU A 495 7.25 -37.96 -14.29
C LEU A 495 6.93 -36.58 -14.88
N VAL A 496 6.02 -35.80 -14.28
CA VAL A 496 5.63 -34.48 -14.82
C VAL A 496 6.82 -33.52 -14.93
N PRO A 497 7.66 -33.32 -13.88
CA PRO A 497 8.82 -32.44 -14.01
C PRO A 497 9.87 -32.95 -14.99
N LEU A 498 9.94 -34.28 -15.23
CA LEU A 498 10.86 -34.89 -16.20
C LEU A 498 10.44 -34.58 -17.63
N ALA A 499 9.13 -34.50 -17.90
CA ALA A 499 8.59 -34.18 -19.21
C ALA A 499 8.98 -32.77 -19.71
N ARG A 500 9.50 -31.90 -18.84
CA ARG A 500 10.07 -30.58 -19.20
C ARG A 500 11.45 -30.67 -19.87
N ILE A 501 12.17 -31.79 -19.71
CA ILE A 501 13.56 -31.94 -20.18
C ILE A 501 13.54 -32.38 -21.65
N ALA A 502 13.78 -31.44 -22.57
CA ALA A 502 13.74 -31.66 -24.02
C ALA A 502 14.63 -32.84 -24.48
N GLU A 503 15.81 -33.01 -23.87
CA GLU A 503 16.77 -34.06 -24.21
C GLU A 503 16.27 -35.49 -23.94
N TRP A 504 15.23 -35.65 -23.11
CA TRP A 504 14.71 -36.94 -22.66
C TRP A 504 13.41 -37.35 -23.36
N HIS A 505 12.95 -36.60 -24.38
CA HIS A 505 11.64 -36.85 -24.99
C HIS A 505 11.49 -38.26 -25.59
N GLU A 506 12.51 -38.77 -26.30
CA GLU A 506 12.45 -40.13 -26.85
C GLU A 506 12.40 -41.20 -25.73
N ASP A 507 13.14 -41.00 -24.65
CA ASP A 507 13.19 -41.95 -23.52
C ASP A 507 11.95 -41.89 -22.63
N LEU A 508 11.29 -40.73 -22.55
CA LEU A 508 10.08 -40.51 -21.75
C LEU A 508 8.79 -40.84 -22.49
N ARG A 509 8.83 -41.05 -23.82
CA ARG A 509 7.64 -41.42 -24.61
C ARG A 509 6.91 -42.66 -24.05
N PRO A 510 7.58 -43.76 -23.65
CA PRO A 510 6.92 -44.89 -23.00
C PRO A 510 6.27 -44.52 -21.66
N ALA A 511 6.83 -43.54 -20.93
CA ALA A 511 6.31 -43.07 -19.65
C ALA A 511 4.98 -42.32 -19.84
N VAL A 512 4.91 -41.41 -20.83
CA VAL A 512 3.69 -40.66 -21.18
C VAL A 512 2.60 -41.61 -21.68
N MET A 513 2.95 -42.61 -22.51
CA MET A 513 2.00 -43.66 -22.89
C MET A 513 1.53 -44.49 -21.68
N GLY A 514 2.42 -44.71 -20.71
CA GLY A 514 2.09 -45.30 -19.41
C GLY A 514 1.04 -44.48 -18.65
N MET A 515 1.14 -43.15 -18.65
CA MET A 515 0.11 -42.27 -18.07
C MET A 515 -1.25 -42.45 -18.76
N VAL A 516 -1.27 -42.58 -20.09
CA VAL A 516 -2.50 -42.82 -20.85
C VAL A 516 -3.13 -44.17 -20.48
N THR A 517 -2.31 -45.22 -20.28
CA THR A 517 -2.82 -46.52 -19.83
C THR A 517 -3.36 -46.49 -18.40
N ALA A 518 -2.77 -45.67 -17.53
CA ALA A 518 -3.18 -45.51 -16.14
C ALA A 518 -4.56 -44.84 -15.97
N LEU A 519 -5.11 -44.21 -17.03
CA LEU A 519 -6.49 -43.74 -17.04
C LEU A 519 -7.52 -44.88 -16.91
N ALA A 520 -7.14 -46.12 -17.22
CA ALA A 520 -7.97 -47.31 -17.08
C ALA A 520 -7.56 -48.19 -15.87
N ASP A 521 -6.77 -47.65 -14.93
CA ASP A 521 -6.36 -48.38 -13.73
C ASP A 521 -7.57 -48.73 -12.86
N ALA A 522 -7.52 -49.88 -12.18
CA ALA A 522 -8.58 -50.31 -11.28
C ALA A 522 -8.74 -49.35 -10.08
N ASP A 523 -7.65 -48.72 -9.63
CA ASP A 523 -7.63 -47.81 -8.49
C ASP A 523 -7.96 -46.35 -8.91
N SER A 524 -8.94 -45.74 -8.25
CA SER A 524 -9.40 -44.37 -8.56
C SER A 524 -8.37 -43.28 -8.23
N SER A 525 -7.46 -43.53 -7.26
CA SER A 525 -6.37 -42.60 -6.95
C SER A 525 -5.37 -42.55 -8.11
N VAL A 526 -5.03 -43.71 -8.68
CA VAL A 526 -4.14 -43.80 -9.84
C VAL A 526 -4.77 -43.12 -11.05
N ARG A 527 -6.07 -43.37 -11.33
CA ARG A 527 -6.80 -42.66 -12.40
C ARG A 527 -6.79 -41.14 -12.21
N THR A 528 -6.98 -40.69 -10.97
CA THR A 528 -6.93 -39.25 -10.61
C THR A 528 -5.57 -38.63 -10.89
N GLN A 529 -4.48 -39.28 -10.46
CA GLN A 529 -3.12 -38.81 -10.70
C GLN A 529 -2.74 -38.87 -12.18
N ALA A 530 -3.26 -39.84 -12.93
CA ALA A 530 -3.07 -39.92 -14.38
C ALA A 530 -3.73 -38.72 -15.09
N LEU A 531 -4.97 -38.37 -14.73
CA LEU A 531 -5.68 -37.19 -15.27
C LEU A 531 -4.91 -35.89 -14.99
N GLN A 532 -4.48 -35.68 -13.74
CA GLN A 532 -3.72 -34.50 -13.34
C GLN A 532 -2.37 -34.42 -14.07
N SER A 533 -1.62 -35.54 -14.10
CA SER A 533 -0.29 -35.58 -14.72
C SER A 533 -0.38 -35.33 -16.23
N LEU A 534 -1.34 -35.94 -16.93
CA LEU A 534 -1.56 -35.68 -18.37
C LEU A 534 -1.95 -34.22 -18.64
N SER A 535 -2.77 -33.63 -17.76
CA SER A 535 -3.12 -32.21 -17.86
C SER A 535 -1.92 -31.30 -17.71
N GLU A 536 -0.99 -31.60 -16.79
CA GLU A 536 0.23 -30.81 -16.61
C GLU A 536 1.22 -31.00 -17.76
N VAL A 537 1.44 -32.23 -18.22
CA VAL A 537 2.34 -32.52 -19.35
C VAL A 537 1.84 -31.89 -20.65
N SER A 538 0.51 -31.75 -20.83
CA SER A 538 -0.06 -31.11 -22.02
C SER A 538 0.36 -29.66 -22.29
N GLN A 539 0.85 -28.97 -21.25
CA GLN A 539 1.30 -27.58 -21.37
C GLN A 539 2.56 -27.48 -22.26
N PHE A 540 3.38 -28.53 -22.28
CA PHE A 540 4.55 -28.66 -23.14
C PHE A 540 4.14 -29.02 -24.57
N ALA A 541 4.52 -28.20 -25.55
CA ALA A 541 4.06 -28.31 -26.93
C ALA A 541 4.46 -29.63 -27.60
N GLU A 542 5.59 -30.19 -27.19
CA GLU A 542 6.21 -31.37 -27.77
C GLU A 542 5.44 -32.66 -27.45
N TRP A 543 4.74 -32.71 -26.31
CA TRP A 543 3.97 -33.88 -25.86
C TRP A 543 2.53 -33.90 -26.39
N ARG A 544 2.12 -32.85 -27.10
CA ARG A 544 0.71 -32.71 -27.47
C ARG A 544 0.25 -33.76 -28.48
N LYS A 545 1.13 -34.21 -29.38
CA LYS A 545 0.80 -35.28 -30.33
C LYS A 545 0.58 -36.62 -29.63
N GLU A 546 1.39 -36.89 -28.61
CA GLU A 546 1.37 -38.11 -27.81
C GLU A 546 0.18 -38.16 -26.84
N ILE A 547 -0.27 -37.01 -26.33
CA ILE A 547 -1.42 -36.92 -25.41
C ILE A 547 -2.76 -36.91 -26.15
N ARG A 548 -2.82 -36.44 -27.40
CA ARG A 548 -4.08 -36.34 -28.17
C ARG A 548 -4.92 -37.64 -28.16
N PRO A 549 -4.35 -38.87 -28.28
CA PRO A 549 -5.11 -40.12 -28.18
C PRO A 549 -5.71 -40.42 -26.80
N ALA A 550 -5.28 -39.73 -25.74
CA ALA A 550 -5.82 -39.86 -24.39
C ALA A 550 -7.14 -39.10 -24.20
N ILE A 551 -7.41 -38.07 -25.00
CA ILE A 551 -8.58 -37.20 -24.87
C ILE A 551 -9.90 -37.99 -24.82
N PRO A 552 -10.18 -38.96 -25.71
CA PRO A 552 -11.42 -39.75 -25.63
C PRO A 552 -11.58 -40.52 -24.31
N ARG A 553 -10.47 -41.02 -23.74
CA ARG A 553 -10.49 -41.71 -22.43
C ARG A 553 -10.74 -40.73 -21.28
N MET A 554 -10.15 -39.54 -21.35
CA MET A 554 -10.41 -38.47 -20.38
C MET A 554 -11.89 -38.02 -20.43
N ILE A 555 -12.49 -37.95 -21.63
CA ILE A 555 -13.92 -37.68 -21.82
C ILE A 555 -14.77 -38.79 -21.20
N ALA A 556 -14.42 -40.06 -21.42
CA ALA A 556 -15.14 -41.19 -20.82
C ALA A 556 -15.08 -41.16 -19.28
N ALA A 557 -13.98 -40.69 -18.70
CA ALA A 557 -13.81 -40.55 -17.25
C ALA A 557 -14.78 -39.54 -16.60
N LEU A 558 -15.47 -38.69 -17.36
CA LEU A 558 -16.54 -37.82 -16.84
C LEU A 558 -17.76 -38.60 -16.33
N GLN A 559 -17.93 -39.86 -16.75
CA GLN A 559 -19.03 -40.72 -16.30
C GLN A 559 -18.67 -41.57 -15.07
N ASP A 560 -17.41 -41.55 -14.63
CA ASP A 560 -16.93 -42.27 -13.45
C ASP A 560 -17.15 -41.42 -12.20
N SER A 561 -17.92 -41.93 -11.23
CA SER A 561 -18.26 -41.20 -10.00
C SER A 561 -17.05 -40.79 -9.17
N ASP A 562 -15.96 -41.56 -9.22
CA ASP A 562 -14.79 -41.33 -8.36
C ASP A 562 -13.87 -40.26 -8.93
N VAL A 563 -13.77 -40.12 -10.26
CA VAL A 563 -12.80 -39.24 -10.92
C VAL A 563 -13.43 -38.18 -11.83
N ALA A 564 -14.75 -38.15 -11.94
CA ALA A 564 -15.53 -37.21 -12.76
C ALA A 564 -15.08 -35.75 -12.64
N LEU A 565 -14.89 -35.26 -11.41
CA LEU A 565 -14.49 -33.87 -11.15
C LEU A 565 -13.04 -33.60 -11.59
N ASN A 566 -12.14 -34.58 -11.36
CA ASN A 566 -10.74 -34.49 -11.81
C ASN A 566 -10.64 -34.53 -13.32
N ALA A 567 -11.49 -35.33 -13.99
CA ALA A 567 -11.59 -35.36 -15.44
C ALA A 567 -12.07 -34.02 -15.99
N SER A 568 -13.10 -33.42 -15.37
CA SER A 568 -13.61 -32.10 -15.71
C SER A 568 -12.54 -31.01 -15.61
N ASP A 569 -11.83 -30.91 -14.48
CA ASP A 569 -10.75 -29.91 -14.29
C ASP A 569 -9.63 -30.10 -15.31
N SER A 570 -9.23 -31.35 -15.55
CA SER A 570 -8.17 -31.68 -16.50
C SER A 570 -8.55 -31.29 -17.92
N LEU A 571 -9.75 -31.64 -18.38
CA LEU A 571 -10.28 -31.31 -19.71
C LEU A 571 -10.47 -29.78 -19.89
N LEU A 572 -10.90 -29.06 -18.85
CA LEU A 572 -11.02 -27.61 -18.89
C LEU A 572 -9.64 -26.93 -19.08
N ARG A 573 -8.59 -27.43 -18.43
CA ARG A 573 -7.22 -26.97 -18.66
C ARG A 573 -6.77 -27.24 -20.10
N LEU A 574 -7.11 -28.41 -20.63
CA LEU A 574 -6.81 -28.77 -22.02
C LEU A 574 -7.53 -27.85 -23.02
N ALA A 575 -8.78 -27.46 -22.74
CA ALA A 575 -9.58 -26.59 -23.61
C ALA A 575 -8.96 -25.21 -23.82
N LYS A 576 -8.18 -24.72 -22.85
CA LYS A 576 -7.45 -23.44 -22.97
C LYS A 576 -6.37 -23.49 -24.06
N LEU A 577 -5.88 -24.67 -24.42
CA LEU A 577 -4.92 -24.86 -25.52
C LEU A 577 -5.65 -24.79 -26.86
N ALA A 578 -5.28 -23.82 -27.71
CA ALA A 578 -5.96 -23.58 -28.99
C ALA A 578 -5.97 -24.81 -29.91
N GLU A 579 -4.92 -25.63 -29.87
CA GLU A 579 -4.73 -26.81 -30.73
C GLU A 579 -5.75 -27.93 -30.51
N TRP A 580 -6.38 -28.01 -29.33
CA TRP A 580 -7.26 -29.13 -28.95
C TRP A 580 -8.73 -28.74 -28.85
N ARG A 581 -9.09 -27.50 -29.22
CA ARG A 581 -10.47 -27.01 -29.13
C ARG A 581 -11.44 -27.86 -29.96
N GLU A 582 -11.04 -28.31 -31.14
CA GLU A 582 -11.86 -29.18 -31.98
C GLU A 582 -11.99 -30.60 -31.40
N ASP A 583 -10.91 -31.16 -30.85
CA ASP A 583 -10.92 -32.49 -30.24
C ASP A 583 -11.78 -32.53 -28.96
N LEU A 584 -11.88 -31.40 -28.27
CA LEU A 584 -12.62 -31.24 -27.01
C LEU A 584 -14.09 -30.83 -27.22
N ARG A 585 -14.55 -30.69 -28.46
CA ARG A 585 -15.96 -30.41 -28.80
C ARG A 585 -16.92 -31.43 -28.14
N LEU A 586 -16.52 -32.71 -28.08
CA LEU A 586 -17.29 -33.80 -27.47
C LEU A 586 -17.36 -33.73 -25.93
N VAL A 587 -16.52 -32.92 -25.27
CA VAL A 587 -16.57 -32.73 -23.81
C VAL A 587 -17.93 -32.18 -23.39
N ILE A 588 -18.49 -31.23 -24.15
CA ILE A 588 -19.81 -30.65 -23.85
C ILE A 588 -20.88 -31.74 -23.82
N LEU A 589 -20.92 -32.64 -24.82
CA LEU A 589 -21.87 -33.74 -24.88
C LEU A 589 -21.71 -34.71 -23.70
N ALA A 590 -20.46 -35.02 -23.33
CA ALA A 590 -20.18 -35.89 -22.20
C ALA A 590 -20.57 -35.24 -20.85
N MET A 591 -20.38 -33.93 -20.69
CA MET A 591 -20.83 -33.20 -19.50
C MET A 591 -22.36 -33.15 -19.42
N ILE A 592 -23.06 -32.97 -20.55
CA ILE A 592 -24.53 -33.06 -20.60
C ILE A 592 -25.02 -34.45 -20.17
N ALA A 593 -24.35 -35.51 -20.63
CA ALA A 593 -24.65 -36.87 -20.19
C ALA A 593 -24.39 -37.04 -18.68
N ALA A 594 -23.29 -36.48 -18.17
CA ALA A 594 -22.95 -36.52 -16.74
C ALA A 594 -23.98 -35.78 -15.86
N LEU A 595 -24.56 -34.68 -16.36
CA LEU A 595 -25.65 -33.96 -15.68
C LEU A 595 -26.91 -34.84 -15.49
N LYS A 596 -27.18 -35.75 -16.42
CA LYS A 596 -28.33 -36.68 -16.33
C LYS A 596 -28.08 -37.87 -15.41
N ASN A 597 -26.83 -38.16 -15.09
CA ASN A 597 -26.45 -39.29 -14.24
C ASN A 597 -26.83 -39.02 -12.77
N SER A 598 -27.56 -39.95 -12.14
CA SER A 598 -28.01 -39.82 -10.74
C SER A 598 -26.88 -40.00 -9.73
N SER A 599 -25.83 -40.77 -10.07
CA SER A 599 -24.66 -40.98 -9.21
C SER A 599 -23.81 -39.70 -9.05
N LEU A 600 -23.96 -38.74 -9.97
CA LEU A 600 -23.18 -37.50 -10.03
C LEU A 600 -23.94 -36.27 -9.49
N ASN A 601 -25.04 -36.48 -8.76
CA ASN A 601 -25.90 -35.38 -8.28
C ASN A 601 -25.13 -34.28 -7.54
N GLN A 602 -24.15 -34.64 -6.69
CA GLN A 602 -23.33 -33.68 -5.94
C GLN A 602 -22.39 -32.87 -6.84
N SER A 603 -21.98 -33.44 -7.97
CA SER A 603 -21.03 -32.86 -8.94
C SER A 603 -21.71 -31.98 -10.01
N ARG A 604 -23.04 -32.02 -10.12
CA ARG A 604 -23.81 -31.29 -11.16
C ARG A 604 -23.51 -29.79 -11.22
N HIS A 605 -23.43 -29.14 -10.06
CA HIS A 605 -23.13 -27.70 -10.00
C HIS A 605 -21.75 -27.40 -10.61
N ARG A 606 -20.73 -28.22 -10.29
CA ARG A 606 -19.37 -28.05 -10.79
C ARG A 606 -19.28 -28.32 -12.29
N PHE A 607 -20.01 -29.31 -12.80
CA PHE A 607 -20.11 -29.52 -14.24
C PHE A 607 -20.77 -28.33 -14.96
N LEU A 608 -21.80 -27.70 -14.38
CA LEU A 608 -22.40 -26.50 -14.98
C LEU A 608 -21.42 -25.31 -14.96
N THR A 609 -20.66 -25.12 -13.89
CA THR A 609 -19.64 -24.05 -13.86
C THR A 609 -18.52 -24.29 -14.86
N ASP A 610 -18.05 -25.54 -14.96
CA ASP A 610 -16.99 -25.91 -15.90
C ASP A 610 -17.50 -25.81 -17.35
N LEU A 611 -18.79 -26.14 -17.59
CA LEU A 611 -19.44 -25.93 -18.89
C LEU A 611 -19.51 -24.44 -19.24
N SER A 612 -19.83 -23.57 -18.29
CA SER A 612 -19.83 -22.12 -18.50
C SER A 612 -18.44 -21.62 -18.90
N ALA A 613 -17.39 -22.10 -18.25
CA ALA A 613 -16.01 -21.75 -18.59
C ALA A 613 -15.60 -22.28 -19.97
N LEU A 614 -16.05 -23.48 -20.35
CA LEU A 614 -15.85 -24.05 -21.69
C LEU A 614 -16.52 -23.21 -22.77
N VAL A 615 -17.78 -22.80 -22.56
CA VAL A 615 -18.51 -21.89 -23.45
C VAL A 615 -17.78 -20.56 -23.61
N GLU A 616 -17.08 -20.08 -22.58
CA GLU A 616 -16.31 -18.84 -22.66
C GLU A 616 -15.06 -18.97 -23.55
N ILE A 617 -14.36 -20.11 -23.48
CA ILE A 617 -13.08 -20.34 -24.18
C ILE A 617 -13.22 -20.41 -25.72
N ALA A 618 -14.25 -21.09 -26.22
CA ALA A 618 -14.42 -21.36 -27.66
C ALA A 618 -15.90 -21.25 -28.10
N ASP A 619 -16.12 -21.05 -29.40
CA ASP A 619 -17.46 -20.98 -29.99
C ASP A 619 -17.87 -22.36 -30.50
N TRP A 620 -18.35 -23.24 -29.60
CA TRP A 620 -18.92 -24.54 -29.95
C TRP A 620 -20.45 -24.48 -30.03
N SER A 621 -20.96 -23.65 -30.95
CA SER A 621 -22.38 -23.30 -31.01
C SER A 621 -23.27 -24.54 -31.04
N ASP A 622 -23.06 -25.48 -31.96
CA ASP A 622 -23.99 -26.60 -32.18
C ASP A 622 -24.14 -27.52 -30.94
N GLU A 623 -23.04 -27.82 -30.25
CA GLU A 623 -23.05 -28.66 -29.03
C GLU A 623 -23.70 -27.93 -27.87
N VAL A 624 -23.40 -26.64 -27.71
CA VAL A 624 -23.98 -25.81 -26.65
C VAL A 624 -25.48 -25.66 -26.85
N LEU A 625 -25.94 -25.56 -28.11
CA LEU A 625 -27.35 -25.55 -28.45
C LEU A 625 -28.06 -26.85 -28.07
N SER A 626 -27.41 -27.99 -28.31
CA SER A 626 -27.93 -29.28 -27.85
C SER A 626 -28.03 -29.40 -26.32
N ALA A 627 -27.27 -28.58 -25.58
CA ALA A 627 -27.28 -28.53 -24.12
C ALA A 627 -28.46 -27.76 -23.53
N ILE A 628 -29.04 -26.81 -24.28
CA ILE A 628 -30.06 -25.87 -23.78
C ILE A 628 -31.21 -26.58 -23.05
N PRO A 629 -31.85 -27.64 -23.61
CA PRO A 629 -32.93 -28.32 -22.90
C PRO A 629 -32.52 -28.88 -21.53
N CYS A 630 -31.30 -29.41 -21.41
CA CYS A 630 -30.78 -29.94 -20.14
C CYS A 630 -30.42 -28.82 -19.15
N ILE A 631 -30.00 -27.66 -19.64
CA ILE A 631 -29.72 -26.50 -18.79
C ILE A 631 -31.05 -25.90 -18.28
N VAL A 632 -32.09 -25.86 -19.13
CA VAL A 632 -33.43 -25.41 -18.74
C VAL A 632 -34.05 -26.32 -17.67
N THR A 633 -33.88 -27.64 -17.77
CA THR A 633 -34.33 -28.53 -16.68
C THR A 633 -33.54 -28.33 -15.39
N ALA A 634 -32.25 -28.01 -15.48
CA ALA A 634 -31.41 -27.69 -14.31
C ALA A 634 -31.81 -26.40 -13.59
N LEU A 635 -32.45 -25.44 -14.27
CA LEU A 635 -33.04 -24.25 -13.62
C LEU A 635 -34.17 -24.58 -12.64
N LYS A 636 -34.84 -25.74 -12.78
CA LYS A 636 -35.93 -26.18 -11.89
C LYS A 636 -35.45 -27.16 -10.81
N HIS A 637 -34.14 -27.29 -10.63
CA HIS A 637 -33.56 -28.23 -9.67
C HIS A 637 -33.78 -27.77 -8.21
N SER A 638 -33.96 -28.72 -7.28
CA SER A 638 -34.16 -28.40 -5.85
C SER A 638 -32.97 -27.67 -5.23
N GLU A 639 -31.76 -28.06 -5.62
CA GLU A 639 -30.50 -27.47 -5.16
C GLU A 639 -30.19 -26.11 -5.82
N TRP A 640 -29.97 -25.08 -5.00
CA TRP A 640 -29.69 -23.71 -5.46
C TRP A 640 -28.40 -23.60 -6.28
N SER A 641 -27.36 -24.39 -5.96
CA SER A 641 -26.07 -24.36 -6.66
C SER A 641 -26.19 -24.86 -8.10
N VAL A 642 -27.08 -25.82 -8.35
CA VAL A 642 -27.38 -26.33 -9.69
C VAL A 642 -28.17 -25.29 -10.50
N ARG A 643 -29.18 -24.67 -9.90
CA ARG A 643 -29.94 -23.59 -10.56
C ARG A 643 -29.05 -22.40 -10.94
N LEU A 644 -28.17 -21.97 -10.01
CA LEU A 644 -27.20 -20.91 -10.27
C LEU A 644 -26.23 -21.28 -11.39
N GLY A 645 -25.66 -22.49 -11.36
CA GLY A 645 -24.76 -22.95 -12.43
C GLY A 645 -25.45 -22.94 -13.80
N ALA A 646 -26.72 -23.36 -13.87
CA ALA A 646 -27.49 -23.32 -15.10
C ALA A 646 -27.70 -21.88 -15.61
N LEU A 647 -28.04 -20.94 -14.71
CA LEU A 647 -28.15 -19.51 -15.05
C LEU A 647 -26.83 -18.92 -15.53
N GLN A 648 -25.70 -19.29 -14.93
CA GLN A 648 -24.37 -18.81 -15.33
C GLN A 648 -23.99 -19.26 -16.75
N VAL A 649 -24.29 -20.52 -17.08
CA VAL A 649 -24.10 -21.02 -18.45
C VAL A 649 -24.95 -20.22 -19.42
N LEU A 650 -26.26 -20.05 -19.15
CA LEU A 650 -27.15 -19.28 -20.03
C LEU A 650 -26.70 -17.82 -20.17
N SER A 651 -26.30 -17.17 -19.08
CA SER A 651 -25.74 -15.81 -19.10
C SER A 651 -24.52 -15.69 -20.03
N THR A 652 -23.64 -16.68 -19.98
CA THR A 652 -22.44 -16.72 -20.81
C THR A 652 -22.77 -16.95 -22.29
N ILE A 653 -23.76 -17.81 -22.60
CA ILE A 653 -24.25 -18.02 -23.97
C ILE A 653 -24.86 -16.71 -24.51
N VAL A 654 -25.71 -16.03 -23.73
CA VAL A 654 -26.34 -14.76 -24.12
C VAL A 654 -25.29 -13.68 -24.43
N ARG A 655 -24.21 -13.62 -23.65
CA ARG A 655 -23.13 -12.63 -23.86
C ARG A 655 -22.37 -12.88 -25.16
N LYS A 656 -22.29 -14.13 -25.61
CA LYS A 656 -21.70 -14.53 -26.89
C LYS A 656 -22.75 -14.42 -28.00
N SER A 657 -22.84 -13.24 -28.61
CA SER A 657 -23.87 -12.75 -29.54
C SER A 657 -24.39 -13.68 -30.66
N LYS A 658 -23.72 -14.78 -31.01
CA LYS A 658 -24.08 -15.67 -32.13
C LYS A 658 -25.24 -16.62 -31.83
N CYS A 659 -25.43 -17.04 -30.57
CA CYS A 659 -26.41 -18.09 -30.19
C CYS A 659 -27.68 -17.53 -29.54
N CYS A 660 -27.91 -16.21 -29.60
CA CYS A 660 -29.04 -15.58 -28.93
C CYS A 660 -30.40 -16.09 -29.43
N ALA A 661 -30.51 -16.41 -30.74
CA ALA A 661 -31.74 -16.86 -31.40
C ALA A 661 -32.34 -18.14 -30.78
N GLU A 662 -31.48 -19.05 -30.31
CA GLU A 662 -31.86 -20.41 -29.92
C GLU A 662 -32.13 -20.55 -28.40
N ILE A 663 -31.90 -19.50 -27.62
CA ILE A 663 -32.19 -19.45 -26.16
C ILE A 663 -33.68 -19.26 -25.88
N HIS A 664 -34.53 -19.10 -26.92
CA HIS A 664 -35.97 -18.92 -26.81
C HIS A 664 -36.67 -19.82 -25.77
N PRO A 665 -36.37 -21.14 -25.67
CA PRO A 665 -37.03 -22.01 -24.69
C PRO A 665 -36.63 -21.73 -23.24
N ALA A 666 -35.47 -21.09 -23.03
CA ALA A 666 -34.94 -20.79 -21.70
C ALA A 666 -35.41 -19.45 -21.13
N ILE A 667 -35.87 -18.50 -21.97
CA ILE A 667 -36.24 -17.14 -21.54
C ILE A 667 -37.31 -17.17 -20.45
N SER A 668 -38.38 -17.94 -20.62
CA SER A 668 -39.44 -18.05 -19.60
C SER A 668 -38.90 -18.61 -18.28
N ALA A 669 -37.99 -19.59 -18.33
CA ALA A 669 -37.36 -20.16 -17.14
C ALA A 669 -36.37 -19.17 -16.47
N ILE A 670 -35.69 -18.31 -17.24
CA ILE A 670 -34.85 -17.23 -16.69
C ILE A 670 -35.75 -16.18 -16.00
N ILE A 671 -36.90 -15.83 -16.60
CA ILE A 671 -37.88 -14.91 -15.98
C ILE A 671 -38.46 -15.52 -14.69
N GLU A 672 -38.77 -16.82 -14.66
CA GLU A 672 -39.17 -17.55 -13.44
C GLU A 672 -38.07 -17.49 -12.36
N SER A 673 -36.80 -17.49 -12.76
CA SER A 673 -35.65 -17.43 -11.83
C SER A 673 -35.46 -16.06 -11.15
N LEU A 674 -36.22 -15.03 -11.55
CA LEU A 674 -36.29 -13.77 -10.80
C LEU A 674 -36.95 -13.94 -9.42
N GLU A 675 -37.72 -15.01 -9.22
CA GLU A 675 -38.37 -15.34 -7.94
C GLU A 675 -37.62 -16.44 -7.18
N ASP A 676 -36.39 -16.77 -7.58
CA ASP A 676 -35.59 -17.81 -6.93
C ASP A 676 -35.34 -17.47 -5.44
N PRO A 677 -35.46 -18.44 -4.50
CA PRO A 677 -35.13 -18.21 -3.10
C PRO A 677 -33.70 -17.68 -2.87
N TYR A 678 -32.75 -18.04 -3.75
CA TYR A 678 -31.35 -17.67 -3.61
C TYR A 678 -31.02 -16.32 -4.27
N PRO A 679 -30.50 -15.32 -3.53
CA PRO A 679 -30.28 -13.96 -4.05
C PRO A 679 -29.40 -13.90 -5.30
N LYS A 680 -28.28 -14.64 -5.34
CA LYS A 680 -27.39 -14.59 -6.52
C LYS A 680 -28.01 -15.19 -7.76
N ALA A 681 -28.95 -16.13 -7.62
CA ALA A 681 -29.69 -16.66 -8.76
C ALA A 681 -30.58 -15.55 -9.35
N ARG A 682 -31.28 -14.78 -8.51
CA ARG A 682 -32.08 -13.61 -8.96
C ARG A 682 -31.21 -12.56 -9.65
N ALA A 683 -30.06 -12.20 -9.07
CA ALA A 683 -29.12 -11.25 -9.67
C ALA A 683 -28.56 -11.75 -11.02
N THR A 684 -28.21 -13.04 -11.13
CA THR A 684 -27.72 -13.63 -12.38
C THR A 684 -28.83 -13.65 -13.44
N ALA A 685 -30.08 -13.94 -13.07
CA ALA A 685 -31.23 -13.88 -13.96
C ALA A 685 -31.46 -12.45 -14.49
N LEU A 686 -31.43 -11.44 -13.61
CA LEU A 686 -31.53 -10.02 -13.99
C LEU A 686 -30.46 -9.61 -15.00
N SER A 687 -29.18 -9.90 -14.70
CA SER A 687 -28.08 -9.55 -15.60
C SER A 687 -28.22 -10.22 -16.97
N THR A 688 -28.70 -11.45 -17.00
CA THR A 688 -28.95 -12.20 -18.24
C THR A 688 -30.06 -11.56 -19.06
N LEU A 689 -31.17 -11.17 -18.43
CA LEU A 689 -32.28 -10.48 -19.10
C LEU A 689 -31.88 -9.10 -19.61
N SER A 690 -31.05 -8.37 -18.87
CA SER A 690 -30.52 -7.07 -19.30
C SER A 690 -29.70 -7.18 -20.60
N VAL A 691 -28.82 -8.18 -20.71
CA VAL A 691 -28.04 -8.42 -21.93
C VAL A 691 -28.95 -8.84 -23.10
N LEU A 692 -29.95 -9.70 -22.85
CA LEU A 692 -30.94 -10.07 -23.87
C LEU A 692 -31.70 -8.84 -24.40
N GLY A 693 -31.99 -7.85 -23.55
CA GLY A 693 -32.76 -6.64 -23.92
C GLY A 693 -32.08 -5.69 -24.88
N LYS A 694 -30.76 -5.77 -25.00
CA LYS A 694 -30.03 -5.04 -26.05
C LYS A 694 -30.30 -5.60 -27.45
N THR A 695 -30.80 -6.83 -27.56
CA THR A 695 -31.05 -7.50 -28.84
C THR A 695 -32.49 -7.25 -29.31
N ALA A 696 -32.66 -6.70 -30.53
CA ALA A 696 -33.98 -6.34 -31.06
C ALA A 696 -34.98 -7.50 -31.13
N GLN A 697 -34.50 -8.73 -31.34
CA GLN A 697 -35.33 -9.95 -31.46
C GLN A 697 -36.11 -10.30 -30.18
N TRP A 698 -35.69 -9.83 -29.00
CA TRP A 698 -36.22 -10.29 -27.71
C TRP A 698 -37.07 -9.26 -26.97
N ARG A 699 -37.36 -8.12 -27.60
CA ARG A 699 -38.05 -6.99 -26.96
C ARG A 699 -39.45 -7.34 -26.47
N GLU A 700 -40.23 -8.09 -27.25
CA GLU A 700 -41.61 -8.46 -26.87
C GLU A 700 -41.68 -9.37 -25.64
N LYS A 701 -40.78 -10.36 -25.51
CA LYS A 701 -40.74 -11.23 -24.33
C LYS A 701 -40.15 -10.55 -23.10
N LEU A 702 -39.19 -9.64 -23.30
CA LEU A 702 -38.62 -8.86 -22.20
C LEU A 702 -39.57 -7.80 -21.68
N TRP A 703 -40.43 -7.28 -22.55
CA TRP A 703 -41.56 -6.46 -22.15
C TRP A 703 -42.45 -7.17 -21.12
N GLU A 704 -42.80 -8.44 -21.36
CA GLU A 704 -43.56 -9.25 -20.40
C GLU A 704 -42.82 -9.45 -19.07
N ALA A 705 -41.47 -9.48 -19.10
CA ALA A 705 -40.64 -9.61 -17.91
C ALA A 705 -40.45 -8.30 -17.12
N MET A 706 -40.68 -7.15 -17.75
CA MET A 706 -40.33 -5.84 -17.21
C MET A 706 -40.98 -5.54 -15.85
N PRO A 707 -42.29 -5.82 -15.62
CA PRO A 707 -42.89 -5.61 -14.30
C PRO A 707 -42.21 -6.45 -13.20
N ARG A 708 -41.76 -7.67 -13.52
CA ARG A 708 -41.03 -8.52 -12.57
C ARG A 708 -39.64 -7.98 -12.31
N MET A 709 -38.92 -7.52 -13.34
CA MET A 709 -37.61 -6.90 -13.17
C MET A 709 -37.68 -5.64 -12.29
N ILE A 710 -38.71 -4.81 -12.47
CA ILE A 710 -38.96 -3.62 -11.63
C ILE A 710 -39.27 -4.03 -10.19
N ALA A 711 -40.05 -5.10 -9.97
CA ALA A 711 -40.35 -5.59 -8.63
C ALA A 711 -39.10 -6.05 -7.87
N VAL A 712 -38.11 -6.64 -8.56
CA VAL A 712 -36.85 -7.09 -7.95
C VAL A 712 -35.97 -5.92 -7.46
N ALA A 713 -36.18 -4.69 -7.93
CA ALA A 713 -35.49 -3.54 -7.35
C ALA A 713 -35.90 -3.24 -5.88
N LYS A 714 -36.95 -3.90 -5.36
CA LYS A 714 -37.35 -3.87 -3.94
C LYS A 714 -36.98 -5.16 -3.19
N ASP A 715 -35.99 -5.91 -3.68
CA ASP A 715 -35.56 -7.17 -3.08
C ASP A 715 -34.98 -7.00 -1.65
N PRO A 716 -35.15 -7.98 -0.74
CA PRO A 716 -34.52 -7.95 0.58
C PRO A 716 -32.99 -7.83 0.55
N SER A 717 -32.34 -8.37 -0.48
CA SER A 717 -30.88 -8.36 -0.64
C SER A 717 -30.41 -7.11 -1.39
N TRP A 718 -29.50 -6.35 -0.77
CA TRP A 718 -28.94 -5.12 -1.35
C TRP A 718 -28.24 -5.37 -2.70
N ASP A 719 -27.51 -6.49 -2.83
CA ASP A 719 -26.81 -6.88 -4.07
C ASP A 719 -27.81 -7.09 -5.23
N VAL A 720 -28.95 -7.72 -4.93
CA VAL A 720 -30.02 -7.92 -5.92
C VAL A 720 -30.68 -6.59 -6.30
N ARG A 721 -30.94 -5.70 -5.34
CA ARG A 721 -31.48 -4.35 -5.61
C ARG A 721 -30.54 -3.54 -6.51
N LYS A 722 -29.24 -3.54 -6.19
CA LYS A 722 -28.20 -2.89 -7.00
C LYS A 722 -28.22 -3.39 -8.44
N VAL A 723 -28.11 -4.71 -8.64
CA VAL A 723 -28.10 -5.33 -9.97
C VAL A 723 -29.41 -5.07 -10.73
N ALA A 724 -30.56 -5.00 -10.04
CA ALA A 724 -31.83 -4.65 -10.65
C ALA A 724 -31.82 -3.23 -11.20
N LEU A 725 -31.38 -2.25 -10.41
CA LEU A 725 -31.30 -0.84 -10.82
C LEU A 725 -30.31 -0.64 -11.97
N GLU A 726 -29.13 -1.25 -11.89
CA GLU A 726 -28.14 -1.26 -12.98
C GLU A 726 -28.73 -1.88 -14.25
N SER A 727 -29.42 -3.01 -14.13
CA SER A 727 -30.05 -3.71 -15.27
C SER A 727 -31.13 -2.87 -15.93
N LEU A 728 -31.98 -2.21 -15.12
CA LEU A 728 -33.03 -1.32 -15.60
C LEU A 728 -32.45 -0.10 -16.32
N SER A 729 -31.34 0.47 -15.82
CA SER A 729 -30.69 1.63 -16.45
C SER A 729 -30.16 1.36 -17.87
N GLN A 730 -29.88 0.10 -18.20
CA GLN A 730 -29.34 -0.30 -19.51
C GLN A 730 -30.44 -0.54 -20.58
N LEU A 731 -31.71 -0.54 -20.19
CA LEU A 731 -32.85 -0.96 -21.01
C LEU A 731 -33.68 0.20 -21.60
N THR A 732 -33.18 1.45 -21.52
CA THR A 732 -34.04 2.64 -21.45
C THR A 732 -34.12 3.55 -22.69
N ASP A 733 -33.58 3.13 -23.83
CA ASP A 733 -33.66 3.92 -25.09
C ASP A 733 -34.74 3.40 -26.07
N LEU A 734 -35.81 2.77 -25.55
CA LEU A 734 -36.85 2.16 -26.38
C LEU A 734 -38.18 2.93 -26.29
N PRO A 735 -38.65 3.57 -27.38
CA PRO A 735 -39.88 4.36 -27.37
C PRO A 735 -41.15 3.53 -27.13
N GLU A 736 -41.08 2.22 -27.34
CA GLU A 736 -42.16 1.26 -27.03
C GLU A 736 -42.37 1.09 -25.53
N TRP A 737 -41.36 1.36 -24.69
CA TRP A 737 -41.36 0.99 -23.27
C TRP A 737 -41.66 2.12 -22.29
N ARG A 738 -42.39 3.15 -22.75
CA ARG A 738 -42.45 4.40 -22.01
C ARG A 738 -43.07 4.29 -20.61
N LYS A 739 -44.09 3.46 -20.43
CA LYS A 739 -44.80 3.33 -19.14
C LYS A 739 -43.92 2.63 -18.09
N GLU A 740 -43.14 1.66 -18.52
CA GLU A 740 -42.29 0.78 -17.74
C GLU A 740 -40.99 1.50 -17.39
N ILE A 741 -40.45 2.30 -18.33
CA ILE A 741 -39.33 3.19 -18.04
C ILE A 741 -39.74 4.24 -16.99
N ARG A 742 -40.95 4.79 -17.03
CA ARG A 742 -41.44 5.68 -15.94
C ARG A 742 -41.53 4.97 -14.60
N ALA A 743 -42.01 3.73 -14.58
CA ALA A 743 -42.04 2.92 -13.36
C ALA A 743 -40.62 2.61 -12.85
N ALA A 744 -39.67 2.33 -13.75
CA ALA A 744 -38.26 2.15 -13.40
C ALA A 744 -37.63 3.43 -12.85
N ILE A 745 -37.90 4.60 -13.45
CA ILE A 745 -37.48 5.90 -12.92
C ILE A 745 -38.00 6.09 -11.50
N ALA A 746 -39.28 5.85 -11.25
CA ALA A 746 -39.86 5.99 -9.91
C ALA A 746 -39.14 5.11 -8.87
N VAL A 747 -38.82 3.85 -9.23
CA VAL A 747 -38.09 2.95 -8.32
C VAL A 747 -36.63 3.36 -8.15
N MET A 748 -35.97 3.90 -9.18
CA MET A 748 -34.63 4.47 -9.04
C MET A 748 -34.61 5.66 -8.09
N ILE A 749 -35.62 6.53 -8.16
CA ILE A 749 -35.78 7.68 -7.24
C ILE A 749 -35.95 7.19 -5.80
N GLU A 750 -36.80 6.19 -5.57
CA GLU A 750 -36.93 5.56 -4.24
C GLU A 750 -35.59 4.98 -3.75
N GLY A 751 -34.80 4.36 -4.64
CA GLY A 751 -33.50 3.79 -4.30
C GLY A 751 -32.42 4.81 -3.92
N LEU A 752 -32.61 6.12 -4.17
CA LEU A 752 -31.71 7.16 -3.63
C LEU A 752 -31.79 7.26 -2.10
N GLU A 753 -32.86 6.76 -1.49
CA GLU A 753 -33.07 6.74 -0.03
C GLU A 753 -32.79 5.35 0.58
N ASP A 754 -32.19 4.43 -0.18
CA ASP A 754 -31.88 3.09 0.30
C ASP A 754 -30.89 3.12 1.47
N SER A 755 -31.04 2.18 2.42
CA SER A 755 -30.09 1.99 3.52
C SER A 755 -28.66 1.69 3.07
N ASP A 756 -28.50 1.00 1.94
CA ASP A 756 -27.21 0.54 1.42
C ASP A 756 -26.64 1.53 0.39
N SER A 757 -25.36 1.88 0.54
CA SER A 757 -24.73 2.89 -0.32
C SER A 757 -24.55 2.44 -1.75
N ASP A 758 -24.33 1.15 -2.01
CA ASP A 758 -24.14 0.65 -3.38
C ASP A 758 -25.45 0.74 -4.17
N VAL A 759 -26.58 0.55 -3.48
CA VAL A 759 -27.91 0.69 -4.07
C VAL A 759 -28.19 2.17 -4.40
N ARG A 760 -27.86 3.09 -3.49
CA ARG A 760 -27.98 4.54 -3.74
C ARG A 760 -27.12 4.98 -4.93
N GLU A 761 -25.88 4.48 -5.02
CA GLU A 761 -24.98 4.75 -6.14
C GLU A 761 -25.55 4.22 -7.47
N ALA A 762 -26.03 2.99 -7.52
CA ALA A 762 -26.65 2.41 -8.71
C ALA A 762 -27.90 3.18 -9.16
N SER A 763 -28.76 3.58 -8.20
CA SER A 763 -29.92 4.44 -8.45
C SER A 763 -29.52 5.77 -9.07
N LEU A 764 -28.52 6.43 -8.47
CA LEU A 764 -28.03 7.72 -8.94
C LEU A 764 -27.50 7.60 -10.37
N ASN A 765 -26.59 6.64 -10.62
CA ASN A 765 -26.03 6.40 -11.96
C ASN A 765 -27.11 6.12 -13.01
N GLY A 766 -28.14 5.34 -12.66
CA GLY A 766 -29.28 5.10 -13.54
C GLY A 766 -30.05 6.38 -13.91
N ILE A 767 -30.32 7.24 -12.94
CA ILE A 767 -31.01 8.52 -13.16
C ILE A 767 -30.14 9.46 -14.03
N LEU A 768 -28.83 9.51 -13.78
CA LEU A 768 -27.91 10.34 -14.57
C LEU A 768 -27.84 9.93 -16.04
N LEU A 769 -27.85 8.64 -16.32
CA LEU A 769 -27.91 8.12 -17.69
C LEU A 769 -29.22 8.51 -18.38
N LEU A 770 -30.34 8.37 -17.68
CA LEU A 770 -31.68 8.68 -18.20
C LEU A 770 -31.90 10.18 -18.44
N ALA A 771 -31.35 11.04 -17.61
CA ALA A 771 -31.48 12.50 -17.73
C ALA A 771 -30.80 13.08 -18.98
N LYS A 772 -29.86 12.35 -19.59
CA LYS A 772 -29.28 12.73 -20.89
C LYS A 772 -30.33 12.68 -22.01
N ILE A 773 -31.39 11.88 -21.86
CA ILE A 773 -32.47 11.73 -22.83
C ILE A 773 -33.57 12.79 -22.55
N PRO A 774 -33.85 13.73 -23.47
CA PRO A 774 -34.82 14.81 -23.23
C PRO A 774 -36.22 14.34 -22.82
N ALA A 775 -36.65 13.17 -23.33
CA ALA A 775 -37.97 12.62 -23.05
C ALA A 775 -38.24 12.30 -21.57
N TRP A 776 -37.18 12.04 -20.78
CA TRP A 776 -37.30 11.62 -19.38
C TRP A 776 -37.06 12.75 -18.38
N ARG A 777 -36.70 13.95 -18.86
CA ARG A 777 -36.33 15.04 -17.97
C ARG A 777 -37.45 15.47 -17.04
N GLY A 778 -38.69 15.52 -17.54
CA GLY A 778 -39.86 15.83 -16.74
C GLY A 778 -40.14 14.79 -15.64
N ASP A 779 -39.93 13.50 -15.94
CA ASP A 779 -40.12 12.40 -14.99
C ASP A 779 -39.00 12.37 -13.92
N ILE A 780 -37.79 12.85 -14.24
CA ILE A 780 -36.63 12.93 -13.32
C ILE A 780 -36.65 14.20 -12.46
N ARG A 781 -37.29 15.28 -12.91
CA ARG A 781 -37.34 16.56 -12.20
C ARG A 781 -37.68 16.44 -10.70
N PRO A 782 -38.63 15.59 -10.26
CA PRO A 782 -38.93 15.41 -8.83
C PRO A 782 -37.75 14.84 -8.01
N ALA A 783 -36.86 14.09 -8.65
CA ALA A 783 -35.69 13.46 -8.03
C ALA A 783 -34.58 14.47 -7.68
N LEU A 784 -34.56 15.66 -8.31
CA LEU A 784 -33.46 16.61 -8.16
C LEU A 784 -33.22 17.01 -6.70
N ARG A 785 -34.27 17.06 -5.88
CA ARG A 785 -34.14 17.32 -4.44
C ARG A 785 -33.45 16.17 -3.70
N SER A 786 -33.81 14.92 -4.00
CA SER A 786 -33.16 13.74 -3.43
C SER A 786 -31.72 13.58 -3.94
N ILE A 787 -31.45 13.93 -5.20
CA ILE A 787 -30.07 13.98 -5.73
C ILE A 787 -29.26 15.09 -5.06
N THR A 788 -29.89 16.21 -4.71
CA THR A 788 -29.22 17.27 -3.96
C THR A 788 -28.85 16.81 -2.55
N SER A 789 -29.70 16.03 -1.88
CA SER A 789 -29.38 15.50 -0.55
C SER A 789 -28.25 14.48 -0.57
N THR A 790 -28.03 13.75 -1.67
CA THR A 790 -26.89 12.80 -1.79
C THR A 790 -25.52 13.50 -1.86
N LEU A 791 -25.45 14.82 -2.07
CA LEU A 791 -24.21 15.59 -1.88
C LEU A 791 -23.68 15.50 -0.43
N LYS A 792 -24.56 15.24 0.54
CA LYS A 792 -24.26 15.08 1.96
C LYS A 792 -24.29 13.62 2.42
N ASP A 793 -24.25 12.67 1.49
CA ASP A 793 -24.29 11.24 1.82
C ASP A 793 -23.10 10.84 2.71
N PRO A 794 -23.28 9.97 3.72
CA PRO A 794 -22.16 9.47 4.53
C PRO A 794 -21.13 8.69 3.72
N ASN A 795 -21.51 8.11 2.57
CA ASN A 795 -20.60 7.40 1.69
C ASN A 795 -19.95 8.35 0.67
N LEU A 796 -18.61 8.36 0.63
CA LEU A 796 -17.81 9.19 -0.27
C LEU A 796 -18.12 8.92 -1.75
N ALA A 797 -18.27 7.67 -2.18
CA ALA A 797 -18.52 7.32 -3.57
C ALA A 797 -19.85 7.88 -4.06
N VAL A 798 -20.90 7.81 -3.22
CA VAL A 798 -22.21 8.39 -3.52
C VAL A 798 -22.12 9.91 -3.66
N ARG A 799 -21.40 10.59 -2.75
CA ARG A 799 -21.17 12.05 -2.84
C ARG A 799 -20.49 12.44 -4.14
N LEU A 800 -19.41 11.76 -4.51
CA LEU A 800 -18.64 12.08 -5.73
C LEU A 800 -19.48 11.90 -7.00
N HIS A 801 -20.25 10.81 -7.11
CA HIS A 801 -21.17 10.62 -8.23
C HIS A 801 -22.30 11.67 -8.25
N ALA A 802 -22.73 12.17 -7.08
CA ALA A 802 -23.73 13.23 -7.02
C ALA A 802 -23.18 14.56 -7.57
N PHE A 803 -21.92 14.90 -7.27
CA PHE A 803 -21.25 16.06 -7.87
C PHE A 803 -21.12 15.94 -9.39
N GLU A 804 -20.68 14.79 -9.89
CA GLU A 804 -20.57 14.54 -11.34
C GLU A 804 -21.95 14.63 -12.00
N GLY A 805 -22.95 14.01 -11.39
CA GLY A 805 -24.31 13.99 -11.89
C GLY A 805 -24.97 15.35 -12.00
N LEU A 806 -24.94 16.12 -10.90
CA LEU A 806 -25.52 17.45 -10.87
C LEU A 806 -24.77 18.42 -11.79
N SER A 807 -23.46 18.25 -11.99
CA SER A 807 -22.70 19.05 -12.97
C SER A 807 -23.26 18.90 -14.38
N GLY A 808 -23.69 17.69 -14.76
CA GLY A 808 -24.36 17.44 -16.03
C GLY A 808 -25.74 18.10 -16.14
N PHE A 809 -26.44 18.29 -15.02
CA PHE A 809 -27.78 18.85 -14.98
C PHE A 809 -27.82 20.37 -15.01
N VAL A 810 -26.75 21.02 -14.55
CA VAL A 810 -26.62 22.48 -14.54
C VAL A 810 -26.74 23.11 -15.94
N ARG A 811 -26.48 22.33 -17.01
CA ARG A 811 -26.67 22.76 -18.42
C ARG A 811 -28.10 22.61 -18.94
N ILE A 812 -29.00 21.97 -18.20
CA ILE A 812 -30.38 21.71 -18.60
C ILE A 812 -31.25 22.84 -18.08
N ALA A 813 -31.65 23.75 -18.98
CA ALA A 813 -32.47 24.93 -18.65
C ALA A 813 -33.75 24.59 -17.86
N GLU A 814 -34.39 23.45 -18.16
CA GLU A 814 -35.59 22.95 -17.48
C GLU A 814 -35.40 22.71 -15.96
N TYR A 815 -34.16 22.54 -15.51
CA TYR A 815 -33.81 22.21 -14.13
C TYR A 815 -33.28 23.39 -13.32
N HIS A 816 -33.12 24.58 -13.92
CA HIS A 816 -32.46 25.71 -13.25
C HIS A 816 -33.17 26.14 -11.94
N GLU A 817 -34.50 26.20 -11.90
CA GLU A 817 -35.18 26.57 -10.64
C GLU A 817 -34.93 25.56 -9.51
N ASP A 818 -34.89 24.27 -9.83
CA ASP A 818 -34.73 23.19 -8.85
C ASP A 818 -33.27 23.01 -8.40
N LEU A 819 -32.31 23.31 -9.28
CA LEU A 819 -30.86 23.17 -9.03
C LEU A 819 -30.25 24.31 -8.21
N ARG A 820 -30.98 25.40 -7.95
CA ARG A 820 -30.48 26.50 -7.09
C ARG A 820 -30.00 25.99 -5.73
N SER A 821 -30.76 25.09 -5.12
CA SER A 821 -30.38 24.47 -3.84
C SER A 821 -29.11 23.62 -3.97
N ALA A 822 -28.96 22.87 -5.07
CA ALA A 822 -27.77 22.09 -5.36
C ALA A 822 -26.52 22.95 -5.48
N ILE A 823 -26.59 24.09 -6.17
CA ILE A 823 -25.45 25.01 -6.30
C ILE A 823 -25.03 25.54 -4.94
N MET A 824 -25.97 25.92 -4.08
CA MET A 824 -25.67 26.36 -2.71
C MET A 824 -24.97 25.26 -1.89
N GLU A 825 -25.40 24.01 -2.03
CA GLU A 825 -24.76 22.88 -1.36
C GLU A 825 -23.37 22.56 -1.94
N MET A 826 -23.18 22.72 -3.26
CA MET A 826 -21.85 22.63 -3.87
C MET A 826 -20.92 23.70 -3.30
N ILE A 827 -21.38 24.96 -3.20
CA ILE A 827 -20.60 26.06 -2.61
C ILE A 827 -20.20 25.71 -1.16
N ALA A 828 -21.13 25.18 -0.36
CA ALA A 828 -20.82 24.74 1.00
C ALA A 828 -19.77 23.60 1.04
N ALA A 829 -19.81 22.69 0.06
CA ALA A 829 -18.87 21.57 -0.05
C ALA A 829 -17.43 21.98 -0.42
N LEU A 830 -17.18 23.24 -0.82
CA LEU A 830 -15.80 23.76 -0.92
C LEU A 830 -15.09 23.78 0.44
N ALA A 831 -15.84 23.77 1.55
CA ALA A 831 -15.30 23.69 2.91
C ALA A 831 -15.40 22.27 3.52
N ASP A 832 -15.70 21.22 2.72
CA ASP A 832 -15.77 19.85 3.22
C ASP A 832 -14.43 19.39 3.80
N THR A 833 -14.48 18.48 4.78
CA THR A 833 -13.27 17.88 5.36
C THR A 833 -12.48 17.04 4.34
N ASP A 834 -13.17 16.42 3.38
CA ASP A 834 -12.59 15.53 2.40
C ASP A 834 -12.08 16.30 1.17
N SER A 835 -10.83 16.05 0.76
CA SER A 835 -10.21 16.76 -0.36
C SER A 835 -10.84 16.43 -1.70
N ASP A 836 -11.30 15.20 -1.91
CA ASP A 836 -11.86 14.75 -3.17
C ASP A 836 -13.24 15.38 -3.37
N VAL A 837 -14.00 15.53 -2.28
CA VAL A 837 -15.28 16.27 -2.30
C VAL A 837 -15.08 17.75 -2.61
N ARG A 838 -14.10 18.39 -1.97
CA ARG A 838 -13.77 19.79 -2.27
C ARG A 838 -13.38 19.97 -3.74
N LEU A 839 -12.59 19.05 -4.30
CA LEU A 839 -12.18 19.08 -5.71
C LEU A 839 -13.37 18.81 -6.67
N ALA A 840 -14.23 17.84 -6.34
CA ALA A 840 -15.43 17.55 -7.12
C ALA A 840 -16.39 18.76 -7.14
N SER A 841 -16.61 19.38 -5.98
CA SER A 841 -17.38 20.63 -5.89
C SER A 841 -16.77 21.75 -6.73
N LEU A 842 -15.46 21.98 -6.61
CA LEU A 842 -14.73 22.99 -7.38
C LEU A 842 -14.92 22.81 -8.89
N ASN A 843 -14.79 21.57 -9.38
CA ASN A 843 -14.99 21.25 -10.80
C ASN A 843 -16.43 21.47 -11.25
N SER A 844 -17.42 21.05 -10.45
CA SER A 844 -18.84 21.25 -10.76
C SER A 844 -19.23 22.73 -10.77
N LEU A 845 -18.72 23.52 -9.82
CA LEU A 845 -18.96 24.97 -9.77
C LEU A 845 -18.27 25.72 -10.91
N LEU A 846 -17.07 25.29 -11.33
CA LEU A 846 -16.40 25.87 -12.49
C LEU A 846 -17.21 25.65 -13.78
N GLN A 847 -17.81 24.46 -13.97
CA GLN A 847 -18.71 24.21 -15.10
C GLN A 847 -19.98 25.08 -15.03
N SER A 848 -20.48 25.31 -13.81
CA SER A 848 -21.65 26.13 -13.56
C SER A 848 -21.38 27.61 -13.84
N ALA A 849 -20.15 28.08 -13.57
CA ALA A 849 -19.70 29.44 -13.82
C ALA A 849 -19.56 29.78 -15.31
N GLU A 850 -19.52 28.79 -16.20
CA GLU A 850 -19.50 29.01 -17.66
C GLU A 850 -20.90 29.42 -18.21
N ILE A 851 -21.95 29.22 -17.41
CA ILE A 851 -23.34 29.42 -17.80
C ILE A 851 -23.82 30.76 -17.22
N ALA A 852 -24.26 31.67 -18.09
CA ALA A 852 -24.59 33.04 -17.72
C ALA A 852 -25.75 33.13 -16.71
N GLU A 853 -26.71 32.21 -16.76
CA GLU A 853 -27.88 32.15 -15.90
C GLU A 853 -27.54 31.94 -14.42
N TRP A 854 -26.40 31.30 -14.11
CA TRP A 854 -25.96 31.03 -12.74
C TRP A 854 -25.05 32.12 -12.16
N SER A 855 -24.86 33.21 -12.91
CA SER A 855 -23.90 34.24 -12.54
C SER A 855 -24.21 34.89 -11.20
N GLU A 856 -25.48 35.17 -10.91
CA GLU A 856 -25.89 35.79 -9.64
C GLU A 856 -25.72 34.84 -8.44
N GLU A 857 -26.07 33.57 -8.60
CA GLU A 857 -25.95 32.56 -7.54
C GLU A 857 -24.49 32.20 -7.23
N ILE A 858 -23.61 32.16 -8.23
CA ILE A 858 -22.20 31.76 -8.05
C ILE A 858 -21.31 32.94 -7.64
N ARG A 859 -21.67 34.18 -7.98
CA ARG A 859 -20.86 35.39 -7.69
C ARG A 859 -20.30 35.44 -6.27
N PRO A 860 -21.08 35.16 -5.20
CA PRO A 860 -20.56 35.20 -3.83
C PRO A 860 -19.51 34.13 -3.54
N ALA A 861 -19.49 33.03 -4.29
CA ALA A 861 -18.57 31.92 -4.12
C ALA A 861 -17.30 32.05 -4.96
N ILE A 862 -17.25 32.93 -5.96
CA ILE A 862 -16.07 33.14 -6.82
C ILE A 862 -14.79 33.40 -6.01
N PRO A 863 -14.78 34.26 -4.97
CA PRO A 863 -13.58 34.45 -4.15
C PRO A 863 -13.11 33.14 -3.48
N THR A 864 -14.03 32.32 -2.97
CA THR A 864 -13.74 31.01 -2.37
C THR A 864 -13.22 30.01 -3.40
N ILE A 865 -13.78 30.01 -4.62
CA ILE A 865 -13.32 29.20 -5.76
C ILE A 865 -11.88 29.59 -6.14
N ILE A 866 -11.58 30.89 -6.21
CA ILE A 866 -10.22 31.39 -6.49
C ILE A 866 -9.24 30.99 -5.39
N ALA A 867 -9.64 31.09 -4.12
CA ALA A 867 -8.83 30.60 -2.99
C ALA A 867 -8.59 29.08 -3.07
N ALA A 868 -9.61 28.30 -3.48
CA ALA A 868 -9.48 26.86 -3.66
C ALA A 868 -8.50 26.50 -4.80
N PHE A 869 -8.56 27.19 -5.96
CA PHE A 869 -7.59 27.00 -7.03
C PHE A 869 -6.15 27.24 -6.57
N ARG A 870 -5.91 28.24 -5.72
CA ARG A 870 -4.60 28.49 -5.11
C ARG A 870 -4.19 27.36 -4.18
N GLN A 871 -5.09 26.89 -3.32
CA GLN A 871 -4.82 25.78 -2.39
C GLN A 871 -4.44 24.49 -3.12
N TYR A 872 -5.15 24.16 -4.21
CA TYR A 872 -4.89 22.96 -5.01
C TYR A 872 -3.83 23.13 -6.10
N SER A 873 -3.28 24.34 -6.27
CA SER A 873 -2.40 24.69 -7.38
C SER A 873 -3.01 24.40 -8.77
N ASP A 874 -4.33 24.52 -8.89
CA ASP A 874 -5.07 24.34 -10.14
C ASP A 874 -5.09 25.63 -10.97
N ILE A 875 -4.03 25.81 -11.73
CA ILE A 875 -3.82 26.98 -12.59
C ILE A 875 -4.73 26.93 -13.83
N ASP A 876 -5.10 25.74 -14.32
CA ASP A 876 -5.99 25.58 -15.48
C ASP A 876 -7.41 26.04 -15.14
N GLY A 877 -7.92 25.65 -13.96
CA GLY A 877 -9.20 26.13 -13.45
C GLY A 877 -9.26 27.65 -13.34
N LEU A 878 -8.21 28.28 -12.79
CA LEU A 878 -8.11 29.75 -12.75
C LEU A 878 -8.04 30.37 -14.14
N GLN A 879 -7.30 29.78 -15.08
CA GLN A 879 -7.22 30.27 -16.46
C GLN A 879 -8.57 30.20 -17.17
N ARG A 880 -9.32 29.12 -16.98
CA ARG A 880 -10.69 28.96 -17.51
C ARG A 880 -11.62 30.03 -16.95
N LEU A 881 -11.59 30.27 -15.65
CA LEU A 881 -12.38 31.32 -15.01
C LEU A 881 -11.99 32.72 -15.50
N ALA A 882 -10.70 32.98 -15.65
CA ALA A 882 -10.18 34.29 -16.07
C ALA A 882 -10.55 34.64 -17.52
N LYS A 883 -10.74 33.66 -18.40
CA LYS A 883 -11.25 33.88 -19.76
C LYS A 883 -12.69 34.43 -19.79
N MET A 884 -13.44 34.30 -18.70
CA MET A 884 -14.81 34.78 -18.59
C MET A 884 -14.84 36.22 -18.06
N VAL A 885 -15.23 37.16 -18.92
CA VAL A 885 -15.28 38.60 -18.59
C VAL A 885 -16.20 38.90 -17.39
N ALA A 886 -17.26 38.09 -17.21
CA ALA A 886 -18.23 38.25 -16.12
C ALA A 886 -17.60 38.20 -14.70
N TRP A 887 -16.45 37.54 -14.56
CA TRP A 887 -15.79 37.29 -13.28
C TRP A 887 -14.56 38.17 -13.03
N HIS A 888 -14.22 39.09 -13.95
CA HIS A 888 -13.05 39.96 -13.81
C HIS A 888 -13.12 40.87 -12.58
N GLY A 889 -14.32 41.25 -12.13
CA GLY A 889 -14.51 42.07 -10.92
C GLY A 889 -14.08 41.32 -9.65
N GLU A 890 -14.53 40.08 -9.51
CA GLU A 890 -14.23 39.19 -8.39
C GLU A 890 -12.79 38.67 -8.45
N ILE A 891 -12.26 38.42 -9.65
CA ILE A 891 -10.83 38.10 -9.81
C ILE A 891 -9.98 39.30 -9.37
N ARG A 892 -10.37 40.53 -9.76
CA ARG A 892 -9.66 41.74 -9.36
C ARG A 892 -9.58 41.89 -7.84
N SER A 893 -10.64 41.55 -7.11
CA SER A 893 -10.64 41.65 -5.64
C SER A 893 -9.76 40.59 -4.96
N ALA A 894 -9.46 39.47 -5.62
CA ALA A 894 -8.57 38.42 -5.11
C ALA A 894 -7.07 38.67 -5.39
N ILE A 895 -6.73 39.55 -6.33
CA ILE A 895 -5.34 39.86 -6.70
C ILE A 895 -4.48 40.31 -5.50
N PRO A 896 -4.93 41.19 -4.59
CA PRO A 896 -4.12 41.60 -3.44
C PRO A 896 -3.65 40.43 -2.56
N GLU A 897 -4.49 39.40 -2.41
CA GLU A 897 -4.14 38.21 -1.65
C GLU A 897 -3.08 37.35 -2.36
N MET A 898 -3.20 37.20 -3.69
CA MET A 898 -2.15 36.55 -4.51
C MET A 898 -0.82 37.30 -4.45
N ILE A 899 -0.86 38.63 -4.36
CA ILE A 899 0.35 39.45 -4.19
C ILE A 899 0.99 39.20 -2.84
N ALA A 900 0.19 39.10 -1.77
CA ALA A 900 0.70 38.76 -0.44
C ALA A 900 1.39 37.38 -0.43
N ASP A 901 0.85 36.40 -1.16
CA ASP A 901 1.44 35.06 -1.29
C ASP A 901 2.83 35.04 -1.95
N LEU A 902 3.19 36.04 -2.76
CA LEU A 902 4.55 36.16 -3.32
C LEU A 902 5.62 36.31 -2.23
N CYS A 903 5.24 36.77 -1.04
CA CYS A 903 6.11 36.92 0.13
C CYS A 903 6.02 35.75 1.12
N ASN A 904 5.27 34.69 0.80
CA ASN A 904 5.09 33.54 1.68
C ASN A 904 6.43 32.81 1.93
N SER A 905 6.63 32.21 3.11
CA SER A 905 7.83 31.43 3.45
C SER A 905 7.98 30.15 2.61
N GLN A 906 6.87 29.54 2.19
CA GLN A 906 6.86 28.31 1.40
C GLN A 906 7.10 28.60 -0.08
N SER A 907 8.09 27.94 -0.69
CA SER A 907 8.44 28.14 -2.11
C SER A 907 7.33 27.77 -3.08
N ASP A 908 6.53 26.76 -2.73
CA ASP A 908 5.47 26.24 -3.59
C ASP A 908 4.29 27.20 -3.63
N VAL A 909 3.93 27.82 -2.50
CA VAL A 909 2.90 28.88 -2.44
C VAL A 909 3.33 30.09 -3.27
N ARG A 910 4.60 30.52 -3.16
CA ARG A 910 5.14 31.62 -3.98
C ARG A 910 5.09 31.30 -5.48
N ASP A 911 5.42 30.07 -5.86
CA ASP A 911 5.41 29.61 -7.26
C ASP A 911 4.00 29.56 -7.83
N THR A 912 3.06 28.97 -7.10
CA THR A 912 1.64 28.94 -7.48
C THR A 912 1.07 30.35 -7.61
N ALA A 913 1.32 31.23 -6.63
CA ALA A 913 0.86 32.62 -6.67
C ALA A 913 1.42 33.38 -7.88
N LEU A 914 2.71 33.20 -8.19
CA LEU A 914 3.31 33.82 -9.37
C LEU A 914 2.72 33.28 -10.67
N LYS A 915 2.53 31.95 -10.78
CA LYS A 915 1.92 31.35 -11.97
C LYS A 915 0.48 31.81 -12.15
N SER A 916 -0.30 31.90 -11.08
CA SER A 916 -1.65 32.47 -11.08
C SER A 916 -1.64 33.92 -11.58
N LEU A 917 -0.80 34.79 -10.99
CA LEU A 917 -0.66 36.18 -11.44
C LEU A 917 -0.21 36.27 -12.91
N SER A 918 0.72 35.41 -13.34
CA SER A 918 1.19 35.34 -14.73
C SER A 918 0.06 35.03 -15.70
N VAL A 919 -0.87 34.15 -15.36
CA VAL A 919 -2.07 33.89 -16.16
C VAL A 919 -2.96 35.13 -16.21
N LEU A 920 -3.16 35.81 -15.08
CA LEU A 920 -4.01 37.00 -15.03
C LEU A 920 -3.44 38.20 -15.80
N THR A 921 -2.11 38.30 -15.96
CA THR A 921 -1.49 39.35 -16.80
C THR A 921 -1.86 39.27 -18.28
N GLU A 922 -2.41 38.13 -18.77
CA GLU A 922 -2.92 38.02 -20.14
C GLU A 922 -4.09 38.97 -20.40
N ILE A 923 -4.88 39.24 -19.37
CA ILE A 923 -6.11 40.03 -19.44
C ILE A 923 -5.77 41.49 -19.18
N ALA A 924 -5.98 42.34 -20.18
CA ALA A 924 -5.56 43.75 -20.15
C ALA A 924 -6.21 44.53 -19.00
N GLU A 925 -7.48 44.26 -18.71
CA GLU A 925 -8.27 44.92 -17.67
C GLU A 925 -7.70 44.69 -16.26
N LEU A 926 -7.08 43.53 -16.03
CA LEU A 926 -6.56 43.13 -14.72
C LEU A 926 -5.13 43.63 -14.45
N ARG A 927 -4.38 44.02 -15.49
CA ARG A 927 -2.95 44.39 -15.37
C ARG A 927 -2.70 45.52 -14.37
N GLU A 928 -3.56 46.54 -14.36
CA GLU A 928 -3.51 47.66 -13.40
C GLU A 928 -3.54 47.18 -11.94
N ALA A 929 -4.39 46.19 -11.63
CA ALA A 929 -4.50 45.64 -10.28
C ALA A 929 -3.28 44.78 -9.88
N ILE A 930 -2.51 44.28 -10.86
CA ILE A 930 -1.32 43.45 -10.67
C ILE A 930 -0.05 44.30 -10.50
N LEU A 931 -0.04 45.58 -10.90
CA LEU A 931 1.13 46.46 -10.78
C LEU A 931 1.82 46.43 -9.39
N PRO A 932 1.10 46.40 -8.25
CA PRO A 932 1.74 46.30 -6.94
C PRO A 932 2.55 45.01 -6.72
N ALA A 933 2.37 43.99 -7.55
CA ALA A 933 3.12 42.73 -7.52
C ALA A 933 4.55 42.85 -8.06
N ILE A 934 4.87 43.89 -8.85
CA ILE A 934 6.14 44.02 -9.57
C ILE A 934 7.37 43.79 -8.67
N PRO A 935 7.49 44.40 -7.47
CA PRO A 935 8.64 44.15 -6.59
C PRO A 935 8.75 42.68 -6.15
N GLY A 936 7.61 42.05 -5.83
CA GLY A 936 7.55 40.63 -5.46
C GLY A 936 7.93 39.71 -6.63
N ILE A 937 7.45 40.01 -7.84
CA ILE A 937 7.78 39.27 -9.06
C ILE A 937 9.30 39.33 -9.34
N ILE A 938 9.91 40.51 -9.20
CA ILE A 938 11.37 40.70 -9.37
C ILE A 938 12.15 39.91 -8.30
N ALA A 939 11.67 39.89 -7.05
CA ALA A 939 12.30 39.11 -5.98
C ALA A 939 12.25 37.59 -6.27
N VAL A 940 11.13 37.09 -6.80
CA VAL A 940 10.98 35.67 -7.18
C VAL A 940 11.89 35.32 -8.37
N LEU A 941 12.04 36.21 -9.36
CA LEU A 941 12.96 36.04 -10.48
C LEU A 941 14.41 35.78 -10.01
N ASN A 942 14.85 36.47 -8.96
CA ASN A 942 16.20 36.28 -8.41
C ASN A 942 16.32 35.00 -7.57
N SER A 943 15.28 34.61 -6.84
CA SER A 943 15.36 33.62 -5.75
C SER A 943 14.83 32.22 -6.08
N ASN A 944 13.89 32.05 -7.02
CA ASN A 944 13.21 30.76 -7.25
C ASN A 944 13.36 30.28 -8.71
N PRO A 945 14.22 29.26 -8.99
CA PRO A 945 14.46 28.74 -10.33
C PRO A 945 13.20 28.26 -11.07
N ARG A 946 12.24 27.64 -10.36
CA ARG A 946 11.02 27.06 -10.96
C ARG A 946 10.05 28.11 -11.49
N ALA A 947 10.11 29.30 -10.89
CA ALA A 947 9.13 30.37 -11.08
C ALA A 947 9.68 31.50 -11.99
N ARG A 948 10.98 31.50 -12.33
CA ARG A 948 11.64 32.55 -13.13
C ARG A 948 10.99 32.80 -14.48
N LYS A 949 10.57 31.73 -15.17
CA LYS A 949 9.88 31.84 -16.46
C LYS A 949 8.57 32.63 -16.34
N ALA A 950 7.73 32.28 -15.36
CA ALA A 950 6.48 32.98 -15.09
C ALA A 950 6.71 34.44 -14.67
N ALA A 951 7.79 34.73 -13.93
CA ALA A 951 8.17 36.10 -13.58
C ALA A 951 8.50 36.94 -14.82
N LEU A 952 9.33 36.40 -15.73
CA LEU A 952 9.70 37.10 -16.97
C LEU A 952 8.49 37.36 -17.87
N ILE A 953 7.58 36.39 -17.99
CA ILE A 953 6.33 36.54 -18.75
C ILE A 953 5.44 37.61 -18.12
N SER A 954 5.31 37.60 -16.79
CA SER A 954 4.50 38.59 -16.08
C SER A 954 5.07 40.00 -16.28
N LEU A 955 6.39 40.17 -16.11
CA LEU A 955 7.06 41.46 -16.29
C LEU A 955 7.00 41.96 -17.74
N SER A 956 7.15 41.09 -18.74
CA SER A 956 7.03 41.51 -20.15
C SER A 956 5.65 42.04 -20.48
N ARG A 957 4.58 41.43 -19.94
CA ARG A 957 3.18 41.83 -20.14
C ARG A 957 2.80 43.08 -19.34
N LEU A 958 3.35 43.23 -18.13
CA LEU A 958 3.14 44.43 -17.31
C LEU A 958 3.92 45.63 -17.83
N ALA A 959 4.97 45.45 -18.64
CA ALA A 959 5.71 46.56 -19.23
C ALA A 959 4.85 47.49 -20.10
N ASP A 960 3.81 46.95 -20.73
CA ASP A 960 2.88 47.73 -21.56
C ASP A 960 2.03 48.71 -20.71
N THR A 961 1.83 48.44 -19.41
CA THR A 961 0.92 49.17 -18.51
C THR A 961 1.62 49.88 -17.35
N ALA A 962 2.74 49.34 -16.87
CA ALA A 962 3.44 49.83 -15.68
C ALA A 962 4.14 51.17 -15.91
N HIS A 963 4.17 52.01 -14.88
CA HIS A 963 5.00 53.21 -14.94
C HIS A 963 6.49 52.84 -14.93
N TRP A 964 7.28 53.45 -15.82
CA TRP A 964 8.69 53.09 -16.07
C TRP A 964 9.57 52.99 -14.81
N ARG A 965 9.30 53.78 -13.77
CA ARG A 965 10.06 53.75 -12.50
C ARG A 965 9.89 52.45 -11.72
N GLU A 966 8.70 51.86 -11.78
CA GLU A 966 8.35 50.66 -11.00
C GLU A 966 8.96 49.40 -11.63
N ILE A 967 9.00 49.34 -12.97
CA ILE A 967 9.50 48.19 -13.71
C ILE A 967 10.99 48.25 -14.04
N ARG A 968 11.61 49.44 -13.97
CA ARG A 968 13.06 49.65 -14.17
C ARG A 968 13.94 48.62 -13.42
N PRO A 969 13.68 48.26 -12.15
CA PRO A 969 14.50 47.30 -11.42
C PRO A 969 14.48 45.86 -11.98
N ALA A 970 13.57 45.55 -12.92
CA ALA A 970 13.57 44.26 -13.62
C ALA A 970 14.73 44.11 -14.60
N ILE A 971 15.27 45.21 -15.14
CA ILE A 971 16.28 45.19 -16.23
C ILE A 971 17.51 44.37 -15.85
N PRO A 972 18.19 44.58 -14.69
CA PRO A 972 19.37 43.80 -14.34
C PRO A 972 19.07 42.31 -14.15
N ALA A 973 17.92 41.98 -13.57
CA ALA A 973 17.50 40.60 -13.35
C ALA A 973 17.17 39.87 -14.67
N SER A 974 16.53 40.56 -15.62
CA SER A 974 16.28 40.05 -16.97
C SER A 974 17.57 39.85 -17.77
N ILE A 975 18.57 40.73 -17.62
CA ILE A 975 19.90 40.53 -18.23
C ILE A 975 20.60 39.31 -17.62
N ALA A 976 20.55 39.15 -16.29
CA ALA A 976 21.13 37.99 -15.63
C ALA A 976 20.48 36.68 -16.09
N ALA A 977 19.18 36.69 -16.38
CA ALA A 977 18.43 35.53 -16.89
C ALA A 977 18.86 35.07 -18.30
N LEU A 978 19.53 35.92 -19.09
CA LEU A 978 20.09 35.52 -20.40
C LEU A 978 21.20 34.47 -20.28
N ARG A 979 21.80 34.31 -19.09
CA ARG A 979 22.83 33.28 -18.84
C ARG A 979 22.24 31.88 -18.62
N ASP A 980 20.93 31.77 -18.42
CA ASP A 980 20.25 30.51 -18.21
C ASP A 980 19.59 30.06 -19.54
N PRO A 981 20.07 28.97 -20.16
CA PRO A 981 19.55 28.47 -21.44
C PRO A 981 18.02 28.30 -21.44
N SER A 982 17.40 27.96 -20.32
CA SER A 982 15.96 27.69 -20.24
C SER A 982 15.09 28.96 -20.22
N LEU A 983 15.68 30.13 -19.95
CA LEU A 983 14.96 31.39 -19.75
C LEU A 983 15.24 32.42 -20.84
N VAL A 984 16.20 32.16 -21.73
CA VAL A 984 16.72 33.12 -22.71
C VAL A 984 15.62 33.76 -23.56
N GLU A 985 14.72 32.96 -24.15
CA GLU A 985 13.65 33.48 -25.02
C GLU A 985 12.74 34.47 -24.26
N ASN A 986 12.34 34.10 -23.05
CA ASN A 986 11.48 34.92 -22.17
C ASN A 986 12.21 36.19 -21.68
N ALA A 987 13.50 36.09 -21.40
CA ALA A 987 14.32 37.22 -20.97
C ALA A 987 14.53 38.22 -22.12
N LEU A 988 14.78 37.74 -23.34
CA LEU A 988 14.85 38.56 -24.54
C LEU A 988 13.52 39.26 -24.82
N GLU A 989 12.40 38.53 -24.75
CA GLU A 989 11.06 39.11 -24.92
C GLU A 989 10.81 40.21 -23.87
N CYS A 990 11.10 39.95 -22.59
CA CYS A 990 10.97 40.94 -21.53
C CYS A 990 11.81 42.20 -21.79
N LEU A 991 13.09 42.06 -22.16
CA LEU A 991 13.97 43.19 -22.47
C LEU A 991 13.50 44.01 -23.68
N THR A 992 13.01 43.34 -24.73
CA THR A 992 12.48 44.05 -25.91
C THR A 992 11.23 44.85 -25.60
N ARG A 993 10.31 44.30 -24.78
CA ARG A 993 9.11 45.01 -24.31
C ARG A 993 9.46 46.20 -23.42
N LEU A 994 10.42 46.04 -22.53
CA LEU A 994 10.90 47.16 -21.70
C LEU A 994 11.57 48.26 -22.53
N ALA A 995 12.18 47.92 -23.67
CA ALA A 995 12.81 48.90 -24.57
C ALA A 995 11.79 49.80 -25.27
N ASP A 996 10.55 49.33 -25.44
CA ASP A 996 9.47 50.16 -25.99
C ASP A 996 9.26 51.45 -25.16
N ILE A 997 9.56 51.40 -23.85
CA ILE A 997 9.53 52.53 -22.92
C ILE A 997 10.72 53.46 -23.17
N ALA A 998 10.45 54.63 -23.80
CA ALA A 998 11.48 55.60 -24.20
C ALA A 998 12.50 55.98 -23.11
N LYS A 999 12.06 56.10 -21.85
CA LYS A 999 12.93 56.47 -20.71
C LYS A 999 13.89 55.35 -20.25
N LEU A 1000 13.62 54.09 -20.61
CA LEU A 1000 14.46 52.93 -20.25
C LEU A 1000 15.38 52.50 -21.40
N ARG A 1001 15.17 53.01 -22.62
CA ARG A 1001 15.93 52.64 -23.83
C ARG A 1001 17.43 52.70 -23.64
N ALA A 1002 17.96 53.80 -23.12
CA ALA A 1002 19.41 53.96 -22.95
C ALA A 1002 20.03 52.90 -22.02
N GLU A 1003 19.30 52.48 -20.99
CA GLU A 1003 19.73 51.47 -20.01
C GLU A 1003 19.64 50.06 -20.59
N ILE A 1004 18.64 49.78 -21.44
CA ILE A 1004 18.46 48.48 -22.11
C ILE A 1004 19.40 48.33 -23.31
N LEU A 1005 19.71 49.42 -24.02
CA LEU A 1005 20.74 49.42 -25.07
C LEU A 1005 22.13 49.04 -24.50
N ALA A 1006 22.37 49.25 -23.20
CA ALA A 1006 23.59 48.74 -22.54
C ALA A 1006 23.61 47.20 -22.39
N ALA A 1007 22.47 46.52 -22.56
CA ALA A 1007 22.35 45.06 -22.55
C ALA A 1007 22.69 44.41 -23.90
N ILE A 1008 22.88 45.19 -24.98
CA ILE A 1008 23.16 44.67 -26.33
C ILE A 1008 24.32 43.66 -26.34
N PRO A 1009 25.48 43.90 -25.68
CA PRO A 1009 26.56 42.92 -25.65
C PRO A 1009 26.15 41.56 -25.04
N ALA A 1010 25.30 41.57 -24.01
CA ALA A 1010 24.77 40.35 -23.41
C ALA A 1010 23.79 39.64 -24.36
N VAL A 1011 22.97 40.38 -25.12
CA VAL A 1011 22.07 39.82 -26.13
C VAL A 1011 22.85 39.27 -27.34
N ILE A 1012 23.93 39.92 -27.78
CA ILE A 1012 24.82 39.42 -28.85
C ILE A 1012 25.47 38.10 -28.43
N SER A 1013 25.87 37.96 -27.17
CA SER A 1013 26.45 36.71 -26.66
C SER A 1013 25.48 35.51 -26.73
N VAL A 1014 24.18 35.74 -26.86
CA VAL A 1014 23.17 34.68 -27.04
C VAL A 1014 23.17 34.12 -28.47
N LEU A 1015 23.69 34.85 -29.47
CA LEU A 1015 23.73 34.38 -30.86
C LEU A 1015 24.62 33.15 -31.07
N THR A 1016 25.50 32.86 -30.11
CA THR A 1016 26.33 31.65 -30.09
C THR A 1016 25.64 30.46 -29.43
N ASP A 1017 24.36 30.56 -29.03
CA ASP A 1017 23.58 29.43 -28.49
C ASP A 1017 23.37 28.34 -29.56
N SER A 1018 23.46 27.07 -29.16
CA SER A 1018 23.33 25.94 -30.08
C SER A 1018 21.92 25.78 -30.66
N ARG A 1019 20.89 26.34 -30.00
CA ARG A 1019 19.49 26.20 -30.41
C ARG A 1019 19.10 27.27 -31.43
N LEU A 1020 18.52 26.83 -32.54
CA LEU A 1020 18.08 27.72 -33.62
C LEU A 1020 17.00 28.73 -33.15
N THR A 1021 16.03 28.29 -32.33
CA THR A 1021 14.94 29.14 -31.83
C THR A 1021 15.46 30.31 -30.99
N VAL A 1022 16.47 30.06 -30.16
CA VAL A 1022 17.10 31.05 -29.30
C VAL A 1022 17.89 32.07 -30.12
N ARG A 1023 18.63 31.59 -31.14
CA ARG A 1023 19.35 32.46 -32.08
C ARG A 1023 18.39 33.35 -32.87
N GLU A 1024 17.27 32.82 -33.34
CA GLU A 1024 16.23 33.60 -34.01
C GLU A 1024 15.58 34.63 -33.09
N ALA A 1025 15.29 34.26 -31.84
CA ALA A 1025 14.73 35.18 -30.85
C ALA A 1025 15.72 36.32 -30.52
N ALA A 1026 17.00 36.00 -30.37
CA ALA A 1026 18.07 36.99 -30.16
C ALA A 1026 18.21 37.92 -31.37
N LEU A 1027 18.16 37.38 -32.59
CA LEU A 1027 18.20 38.19 -33.81
C LEU A 1027 16.99 39.15 -33.90
N LYS A 1028 15.78 38.67 -33.59
CA LYS A 1028 14.56 39.49 -33.54
C LYS A 1028 14.68 40.59 -32.48
N ALA A 1029 15.20 40.25 -31.30
CA ALA A 1029 15.41 41.20 -30.22
C ALA A 1029 16.42 42.28 -30.60
N ILE A 1030 17.55 41.90 -31.16
CA ILE A 1030 18.58 42.83 -31.66
C ILE A 1030 18.03 43.73 -32.75
N THR A 1031 17.33 43.18 -33.73
CA THR A 1031 16.71 43.96 -34.82
C THR A 1031 15.75 45.00 -34.26
N ARG A 1032 14.91 44.61 -33.29
CA ARG A 1032 13.98 45.53 -32.63
C ARG A 1032 14.67 46.54 -31.71
N LEU A 1033 15.77 46.20 -31.07
CA LEU A 1033 16.54 47.18 -30.28
C LEU A 1033 17.31 48.16 -31.16
N ALA A 1034 17.82 47.69 -32.30
CA ALA A 1034 18.55 48.49 -33.29
C ALA A 1034 17.67 49.53 -33.98
N THR A 1035 16.40 49.21 -34.29
CA THR A 1035 15.43 50.20 -34.81
C THR A 1035 15.15 51.35 -33.84
N MET A 1036 15.42 51.15 -32.54
CA MET A 1036 15.11 52.10 -31.48
C MET A 1036 16.31 52.92 -31.02
N ALA A 1037 17.51 52.56 -31.50
CA ALA A 1037 18.75 53.28 -31.23
C ALA A 1037 18.87 54.50 -32.15
N ASP A 1038 19.39 55.60 -31.60
CA ASP A 1038 19.69 56.81 -32.36
C ASP A 1038 20.83 56.52 -33.37
N PRO A 1039 20.67 56.81 -34.69
CA PRO A 1039 21.65 56.47 -35.72
C PRO A 1039 23.06 57.00 -35.47
N ASP A 1040 23.18 58.12 -34.75
CA ASP A 1040 24.44 58.82 -34.54
C ASP A 1040 25.13 58.48 -33.21
N ALA A 1041 24.47 57.77 -32.28
CA ALA A 1041 24.96 57.70 -30.90
C ALA A 1041 25.80 56.46 -30.55
N ARG A 1042 25.57 55.27 -31.14
CA ARG A 1042 26.09 54.01 -30.57
C ARG A 1042 26.37 52.87 -31.57
N LEU A 1043 27.06 53.19 -32.65
CA LEU A 1043 27.51 52.21 -33.65
C LEU A 1043 28.47 51.15 -33.10
N ASP A 1044 29.31 51.53 -32.15
CA ASP A 1044 30.35 50.66 -31.57
C ASP A 1044 29.80 49.56 -30.66
N LEU A 1045 28.55 49.69 -30.20
CA LEU A 1045 27.88 48.72 -29.32
C LEU A 1045 27.14 47.61 -30.07
N LEU A 1046 26.85 47.83 -31.36
CA LEU A 1046 26.11 46.91 -32.21
C LEU A 1046 27.03 45.95 -32.97
N VAL A 1047 28.30 46.29 -33.16
CA VAL A 1047 29.23 45.41 -33.87
C VAL A 1047 29.69 44.27 -32.95
N PRO A 1048 29.47 42.99 -33.31
CA PRO A 1048 30.01 41.86 -32.54
C PRO A 1048 31.54 41.96 -32.49
N GLY A 1049 32.13 41.75 -31.30
CA GLY A 1049 33.58 41.74 -31.13
C GLY A 1049 34.26 40.57 -31.88
N PRO A 1050 35.61 40.59 -32.01
CA PRO A 1050 36.34 39.54 -32.71
C PRO A 1050 36.09 38.16 -32.07
N GLY A 1051 35.68 37.17 -32.89
CA GLY A 1051 35.41 35.78 -32.46
C GLY A 1051 33.96 35.27 -32.61
N VAL A 1052 33.06 36.03 -33.24
CA VAL A 1052 31.69 35.60 -33.57
C VAL A 1052 31.64 34.99 -34.98
N GLU A 1053 30.92 33.87 -35.17
CA GLU A 1053 30.82 33.13 -36.45
C GLU A 1053 30.35 34.03 -37.62
N ASP A 1054 30.97 33.85 -38.80
CA ASP A 1054 30.81 34.74 -39.97
C ASP A 1054 29.35 34.91 -40.44
N TRP A 1055 28.51 33.89 -40.28
CA TRP A 1055 27.10 33.97 -40.65
C TRP A 1055 26.30 34.94 -39.75
N VAL A 1056 26.69 35.11 -38.48
CA VAL A 1056 26.08 36.06 -37.54
C VAL A 1056 26.39 37.49 -37.95
N VAL A 1057 27.64 37.74 -38.36
CA VAL A 1057 28.09 39.03 -38.93
C VAL A 1057 27.30 39.34 -40.20
N GLY A 1058 27.10 38.33 -41.05
CA GLY A 1058 26.28 38.41 -42.25
C GLY A 1058 24.81 38.76 -42.01
N CYS A 1059 24.17 38.18 -40.98
CA CYS A 1059 22.81 38.53 -40.59
C CYS A 1059 22.74 39.96 -40.03
N PHE A 1060 23.72 40.35 -39.22
CA PHE A 1060 23.80 41.68 -38.63
C PHE A 1060 23.98 42.78 -39.69
N ALA A 1061 24.82 42.53 -40.69
CA ALA A 1061 25.04 43.43 -41.81
C ALA A 1061 23.76 43.64 -42.64
N ARG A 1062 22.97 42.58 -42.87
CA ARG A 1062 21.65 42.69 -43.53
C ARG A 1062 20.63 43.49 -42.72
N VAL A 1063 20.64 43.36 -41.39
CA VAL A 1063 19.80 44.17 -40.49
C VAL A 1063 20.19 45.65 -40.58
N LEU A 1064 21.49 45.98 -40.54
CA LEU A 1064 21.98 47.36 -40.68
C LEU A 1064 21.63 47.97 -42.05
N VAL A 1065 21.73 47.18 -43.13
CA VAL A 1065 21.32 47.59 -44.48
C VAL A 1065 19.81 47.82 -44.58
N ALA A 1066 19.01 46.92 -44.00
CA ALA A 1066 17.54 47.04 -43.98
C ALA A 1066 17.04 48.25 -43.17
N LEU A 1067 17.81 48.71 -42.18
CA LEU A 1067 17.53 49.91 -41.38
C LEU A 1067 17.95 51.22 -42.06
N GLY A 1068 18.49 51.17 -43.29
CA GLY A 1068 18.81 52.36 -44.09
C GLY A 1068 20.17 52.99 -43.77
N TRP A 1069 21.05 52.31 -43.03
CA TRP A 1069 22.35 52.83 -42.58
C TRP A 1069 23.40 52.70 -43.69
N ARG A 1070 23.27 53.51 -44.76
CA ARG A 1070 24.12 53.41 -45.96
C ARG A 1070 25.42 54.22 -45.93
N SER A 1071 25.73 54.97 -44.88
CA SER A 1071 26.86 55.94 -44.93
C SER A 1071 27.44 56.35 -43.57
N GLN A 1072 28.06 55.41 -42.84
CA GLN A 1072 28.83 55.72 -41.63
C GLN A 1072 30.23 55.08 -41.75
N PRO A 1073 31.32 55.87 -41.89
CA PRO A 1073 32.70 55.37 -42.12
C PRO A 1073 33.22 54.41 -41.05
N ASN A 1074 32.69 54.48 -39.83
CA ASN A 1074 33.11 53.66 -38.69
C ASN A 1074 32.61 52.20 -38.78
N ILE A 1075 31.51 51.92 -39.50
CA ILE A 1075 31.02 50.55 -39.73
C ILE A 1075 32.05 49.73 -40.53
N TYR A 1076 32.58 50.34 -41.60
CA TYR A 1076 33.56 49.71 -42.48
C TYR A 1076 34.86 49.37 -41.76
N LYS A 1077 35.27 50.16 -40.77
CA LYS A 1077 36.53 49.98 -40.05
C LYS A 1077 36.53 48.75 -39.13
N ASN A 1078 35.37 48.39 -38.57
CA ASN A 1078 35.23 47.19 -37.73
C ASN A 1078 34.90 45.93 -38.55
N LEU A 1079 34.27 46.07 -39.74
CA LEU A 1079 34.01 44.95 -40.65
C LEU A 1079 35.23 44.52 -41.49
N GLN A 1080 36.28 45.35 -41.57
CA GLN A 1080 37.54 45.06 -42.28
C GLN A 1080 38.32 43.85 -41.75
N TYR A 1081 37.93 43.29 -40.59
CA TYR A 1081 38.55 42.11 -39.99
C TYR A 1081 37.89 40.79 -40.41
N TYR A 1082 36.85 40.81 -41.24
CA TYR A 1082 36.09 39.64 -41.71
C TYR A 1082 36.27 39.43 -43.22
N GLU A 1083 36.13 38.18 -43.70
CA GLU A 1083 36.52 37.81 -45.08
C GLU A 1083 35.80 38.64 -46.18
N PRO A 1084 36.50 38.98 -47.28
CA PRO A 1084 36.00 39.90 -48.32
C PRO A 1084 34.74 39.43 -49.04
N GLU A 1085 34.45 38.13 -49.08
CA GLU A 1085 33.29 37.58 -49.78
C GLU A 1085 31.96 37.98 -49.14
N PHE A 1086 31.95 38.38 -47.86
CA PHE A 1086 30.74 38.83 -47.16
C PHE A 1086 30.38 40.31 -47.39
N LEU A 1087 31.36 41.14 -47.79
CA LEU A 1087 31.17 42.57 -48.09
C LEU A 1087 30.45 42.81 -49.44
N MET A 1088 30.34 41.79 -50.29
CA MET A 1088 29.69 41.90 -51.60
C MET A 1088 28.18 41.62 -51.61
N ILE A 1089 27.59 41.13 -50.50
CA ILE A 1089 26.14 40.81 -50.42
C ILE A 1089 25.33 41.92 -49.72
N THR A 1090 25.98 42.88 -49.07
CA THR A 1090 25.38 44.12 -48.53
C THR A 1090 25.42 45.25 -49.54
#